data_AF-A0A957LC04-F1
#
_entry.id   AF-A0A957LC04-F1
#
_cell.length_a   1.000
_cell.length_b   1.000
_cell.length_c   1.000
_cell.angle_alpha   90.00
_cell.angle_beta   90.00
_cell.angle_gamma   90.00
#
_symmetry.space_group_name_H-M   'P 1'
#
loop_
_entity.id
_entity.type
_entity.pdbx_description
1 polymer ?
#
loop_
_entity_poly.entity_id
_entity_poly.type
_entity_poly.pdbx_seq_one_letter_code
_entity_poly.pdbx_strand_id
1 'polypeptide(L)'
;MIANKNCYKYFDNEALRAAGEYRYYLSDDYYAASLPIPANGRELYIPQYGLGRLVETPEEIMTMLNTFLADDTLAPETALVTGYDFLLDQATALSDQLSNENLITVTPLINNTWTAEDFRTAAFDAQEYDLISLNSHFDHFRFFPNNPDDVLATELDVVTNFDNKLIFSVGCHAGLNVYDGGTQISFTGLDYAQVFARQGSTFLGNTGFGYGDSDLLAYSERLMLNFTEEIGYNPNFGTAQEADTLPTVGSALMRAKQRYLNNLGNGGLTTYDEKVLAELTLYGLPMLKVDMPEQSTVAPEGSSAIGSDTPVSIGPSSSTNAYNKTYNFSYDSTVIADDTRTGTIYTVQGENEVLSTVSRPVMPITSYNFDSATDIARGVLMEGGTFNVTADFDPIITQVISQENDLQSEGFFLSTELYPSSMATINRFVTIGQMSQRLVVVPAQFQATSVSTNTTGTLHLYDSLDLTVYTSPYTETDLIAPYIWSVEAIDNFYDVDFVVRVDDNASGIYRVVVLYRELLPLSDASTREWKKAELTYDENTGYAVGNVPSESGTIEYFVQAADMAGNVAVALDHNRMFRLELETSDFDDDGVPDNQDNCYAVPNADQLDGDNDGLGDVCDLDRDNDKRINIFDRFPDDPDETTDKDNDGIGDNEDPDDDNDDINDDEDNCTNLFGGDDVTDTDNDGLPNACDSDDDGDNKPDYKDELPLDVNQATDFDKDTIDDVEDNCPLVPNTNQLDSNNDGVGDACSPEPETALITIVKDADVESETEFRFTSDLPDGALFWLVDDGTATADSETFEVEVGTYTVTEEGALGEWVLTDISCNTDSGLAIDLEAQEVAITVTAGDEVTCTFKNEAASATIVITKETLGYSDDTVFEFSGDLGEFNLQSGETISFTELTPLQRYDVLEAVPAGWAFKYIDCDS
;
A
#
# COMPACT_ATOMS: atom_id res chain seq x y z
N MET A 1 6.73 18.78 -22.32
CA MET A 1 7.87 19.05 -23.22
C MET A 1 8.60 20.29 -22.74
N ILE A 2 9.69 20.07 -21.99
CA ILE A 2 10.59 21.12 -21.50
C ILE A 2 11.55 21.43 -22.64
N ALA A 3 11.26 22.53 -23.33
CA ALA A 3 11.99 22.95 -24.51
C ALA A 3 13.37 23.51 -24.19
N ASN A 4 14.27 23.50 -25.17
CA ASN A 4 15.16 24.65 -25.32
C ASN A 4 14.27 25.88 -25.60
N LYS A 5 14.17 26.79 -24.63
CA LYS A 5 13.45 28.06 -24.84
C LYS A 5 14.10 28.87 -25.97
N ASN A 6 13.33 29.80 -26.52
CA ASN A 6 13.63 30.62 -27.71
C ASN A 6 14.80 31.62 -27.54
N CYS A 7 15.91 31.27 -26.88
CA CYS A 7 17.13 32.07 -26.86
C CYS A 7 17.72 32.23 -28.28
N TYR A 8 17.33 31.36 -29.22
CA TYR A 8 17.88 31.35 -30.57
C TYR A 8 17.18 32.25 -31.61
N LYS A 9 16.19 33.05 -31.20
CA LYS A 9 15.48 33.97 -32.11
C LYS A 9 16.38 35.01 -32.80
N TYR A 10 17.61 35.18 -32.32
CA TYR A 10 18.57 36.19 -32.80
C TYR A 10 19.72 35.63 -33.66
N PHE A 11 19.75 34.32 -33.96
CA PHE A 11 20.82 33.73 -34.79
C PHE A 11 20.36 33.49 -36.24
N ASP A 12 21.28 33.67 -37.19
CA ASP A 12 21.07 33.48 -38.63
C ASP A 12 21.13 31.99 -39.07
N ASN A 13 21.34 31.04 -38.14
CA ASN A 13 21.32 29.61 -38.44
C ASN A 13 19.88 29.06 -38.46
N GLU A 14 19.35 28.85 -39.67
CA GLU A 14 17.97 28.41 -39.89
C GLU A 14 17.63 27.06 -39.23
N ALA A 15 18.59 26.13 -39.16
CA ALA A 15 18.38 24.80 -38.59
C ALA A 15 18.32 24.83 -37.05
N LEU A 16 19.25 25.53 -36.40
CA LEU A 16 19.21 25.70 -34.93
C LEU A 16 18.01 26.52 -34.48
N ARG A 17 17.65 27.55 -35.25
CA ARG A 17 16.44 28.34 -35.01
C ARG A 17 15.19 27.47 -35.16
N ALA A 18 15.09 26.66 -36.22
CA ALA A 18 13.98 25.73 -36.39
C ALA A 18 13.92 24.69 -35.26
N ALA A 19 15.05 24.10 -34.87
CA ALA A 19 15.12 23.16 -33.75
C ALA A 19 14.63 23.81 -32.44
N GLY A 20 15.01 25.05 -32.16
CA GLY A 20 14.50 25.83 -31.03
C GLY A 20 13.00 26.14 -31.13
N GLU A 21 12.49 26.51 -32.32
CA GLU A 21 11.05 26.72 -32.56
C GLU A 21 10.23 25.43 -32.32
N TYR A 22 10.77 24.28 -32.72
CA TYR A 22 10.20 22.96 -32.45
C TYR A 22 10.53 22.39 -31.06
N ARG A 23 11.25 23.16 -30.22
CA ARG A 23 11.57 22.82 -28.83
C ARG A 23 12.48 21.60 -28.67
N TYR A 24 13.33 21.32 -29.65
CA TYR A 24 14.31 20.23 -29.61
C TYR A 24 15.62 20.65 -28.94
N TYR A 25 16.31 19.67 -28.36
CA TYR A 25 17.69 19.74 -27.91
C TYR A 25 18.55 18.76 -28.70
N LEU A 26 19.88 18.98 -28.71
CA LEU A 26 20.81 18.12 -29.42
C LEU A 26 21.32 17.04 -28.47
N SER A 27 21.29 15.79 -28.91
CA SER A 27 21.81 14.67 -28.13
C SER A 27 22.58 13.72 -29.03
N ASP A 28 23.69 13.22 -28.51
CA ASP A 28 24.47 12.16 -29.14
C ASP A 28 24.07 10.77 -28.65
N ASP A 29 23.32 10.67 -27.55
CA ASP A 29 23.01 9.40 -26.89
C ASP A 29 22.29 8.40 -27.80
N TYR A 30 21.49 8.91 -28.76
CA TYR A 30 20.82 8.10 -29.78
C TYR A 30 21.78 7.17 -30.55
N TYR A 31 23.03 7.60 -30.77
CA TYR A 31 24.02 6.81 -31.51
C TYR A 31 24.68 5.71 -30.68
N ALA A 32 24.61 5.80 -29.35
CA ALA A 32 25.18 4.82 -28.42
C ALA A 32 24.12 4.05 -27.63
N ALA A 33 22.83 4.35 -27.80
CA ALA A 33 21.71 3.70 -27.14
C ALA A 33 21.05 2.67 -28.08
N SER A 34 21.70 1.53 -28.31
CA SER A 34 21.18 0.44 -29.15
C SER A 34 19.95 -0.26 -28.56
N LEU A 35 19.74 -0.14 -27.25
CA LEU A 35 18.60 -0.68 -26.51
C LEU A 35 17.89 0.47 -25.79
N PRO A 36 17.01 1.23 -26.46
CA PRO A 36 16.26 2.28 -25.81
C PRO A 36 15.26 1.71 -24.79
N ILE A 37 15.02 2.46 -23.72
CA ILE A 37 14.12 2.07 -22.63
C ILE A 37 12.76 2.71 -22.89
N PRO A 38 11.64 1.96 -22.84
CA PRO A 38 10.31 2.56 -22.86
C PRO A 38 10.10 3.44 -21.62
N ALA A 39 9.84 4.74 -21.81
CA ALA A 39 9.54 5.68 -20.74
C ALA A 39 8.57 6.76 -21.22
N ASN A 40 7.55 7.08 -20.42
CA ASN A 40 6.58 8.15 -20.74
C ASN A 40 5.97 8.06 -22.15
N GLY A 41 5.67 6.84 -22.62
CA GLY A 41 5.09 6.58 -23.95
C GLY A 41 6.04 6.74 -25.13
N ARG A 42 7.36 6.83 -24.90
CA ARG A 42 8.40 6.95 -25.94
C ARG A 42 9.69 6.21 -25.58
N GLU A 43 10.65 6.24 -26.48
CA GLU A 43 11.99 5.67 -26.30
C GLU A 43 12.91 6.67 -25.58
N LEU A 44 13.47 6.27 -24.44
CA LEU A 44 14.55 6.94 -23.74
C LEU A 44 15.90 6.34 -24.17
N TYR A 45 16.80 7.20 -24.65
CA TYR A 45 18.12 6.78 -25.15
C TYR A 45 19.18 7.00 -24.09
N ILE A 46 19.57 5.94 -23.40
CA ILE A 46 20.71 5.94 -22.47
C ILE A 46 21.87 5.17 -23.11
N PRO A 47 23.09 5.73 -23.20
CA PRO A 47 24.21 5.08 -23.87
C PRO A 47 24.58 3.72 -23.26
N GLN A 48 24.87 2.73 -24.11
CA GLN A 48 25.54 1.46 -23.74
C GLN A 48 27.02 1.42 -24.16
N TYR A 49 27.52 2.49 -24.77
CA TYR A 49 28.92 2.65 -25.14
C TYR A 49 29.41 4.04 -24.75
N GLY A 50 30.71 4.16 -24.47
CA GLY A 50 31.36 5.46 -24.39
C GLY A 50 31.33 6.16 -25.75
N LEU A 51 30.81 7.38 -25.77
CA LEU A 51 30.60 8.16 -26.98
C LEU A 51 31.23 9.55 -26.83
N GLY A 52 31.91 10.01 -27.87
CA GLY A 52 32.47 11.36 -27.93
C GLY A 52 32.43 11.91 -29.35
N ARG A 53 32.34 13.23 -29.45
CA ARG A 53 32.21 13.98 -30.70
C ARG A 53 33.50 14.71 -31.03
N LEU A 54 33.95 14.62 -32.28
CA LEU A 54 35.08 15.42 -32.79
C LEU A 54 34.53 16.60 -33.59
N VAL A 55 34.88 17.82 -33.18
CA VAL A 55 34.45 19.08 -33.80
C VAL A 55 35.66 19.97 -34.15
N GLU A 56 35.59 20.87 -35.13
CA GLU A 56 34.59 20.98 -36.21
C GLU A 56 35.25 20.91 -37.59
N THR A 57 36.47 21.44 -37.72
CA THR A 57 37.27 21.42 -38.94
C THR A 57 38.26 20.23 -38.96
N PRO A 58 38.73 19.80 -40.15
CA PRO A 58 39.74 18.75 -40.23
C PRO A 58 41.03 19.04 -39.46
N GLU A 59 41.43 20.32 -39.31
CA GLU A 59 42.63 20.70 -38.56
C GLU A 59 42.44 20.48 -37.06
N GLU A 60 41.33 20.96 -36.50
CA GLU A 60 40.97 20.77 -35.09
C GLU A 60 40.81 19.29 -34.73
N ILE A 61 40.13 18.53 -35.59
CA ILE A 61 39.99 17.08 -35.44
C ILE A 61 41.37 16.42 -35.42
N MET A 62 42.27 16.80 -36.33
CA MET A 62 43.63 16.26 -36.35
C MET A 62 44.43 16.65 -35.11
N THR A 63 44.21 17.83 -34.53
CA THR A 63 44.84 18.22 -33.25
C THR A 63 44.40 17.28 -32.14
N MET A 64 43.10 17.07 -31.93
CA MET A 64 42.59 16.12 -30.92
C MET A 64 43.13 14.70 -31.12
N LEU A 65 43.15 14.21 -32.36
CA LEU A 65 43.71 12.89 -32.68
C LEU A 65 45.20 12.81 -32.35
N ASN A 66 45.97 13.84 -32.71
CA ASN A 66 47.42 13.86 -32.45
C ASN A 66 47.74 13.96 -30.96
N THR A 67 46.97 14.74 -30.20
CA THR A 67 47.13 14.86 -28.74
C THR A 67 46.90 13.51 -28.07
N PHE A 68 45.79 12.83 -28.38
CA PHE A 68 45.50 11.50 -27.84
C PHE A 68 46.52 10.43 -28.27
N LEU A 69 47.02 10.49 -29.51
CA LEU A 69 48.07 9.55 -29.96
C LEU A 69 49.43 9.83 -29.31
N ALA A 70 49.66 11.05 -28.81
CA ALA A 70 50.86 11.40 -28.07
C ALA A 70 50.77 10.91 -26.62
N ASP A 71 49.59 11.05 -26.01
CA ASP A 71 49.28 10.54 -24.68
C ASP A 71 47.78 10.18 -24.58
N ASP A 72 47.49 8.91 -24.37
CA ASP A 72 46.12 8.41 -24.26
C ASP A 72 45.62 8.35 -22.81
N THR A 73 46.43 8.83 -21.86
CA THR A 73 46.17 8.79 -20.42
C THR A 73 46.44 10.15 -19.79
N LEU A 74 45.39 10.78 -19.26
CA LEU A 74 45.50 11.98 -18.44
C LEU A 74 45.79 11.56 -16.99
N ALA A 75 46.93 11.95 -16.46
CA ALA A 75 47.29 11.76 -15.05
C ALA A 75 47.23 13.11 -14.31
N PRO A 76 46.05 13.54 -13.84
CA PRO A 76 45.87 14.87 -13.28
C PRO A 76 46.55 15.02 -11.92
N GLU A 77 47.20 16.15 -11.70
CA GLU A 77 47.72 16.55 -10.39
C GLU A 77 47.00 17.80 -9.85
N THR A 78 46.32 18.53 -10.72
CA THR A 78 45.80 19.86 -10.43
C THR A 78 44.37 20.05 -10.95
N ALA A 79 43.52 20.71 -10.17
CA ALA A 79 42.16 21.02 -10.54
C ALA A 79 41.79 22.49 -10.25
N LEU A 80 40.97 23.07 -11.13
CA LEU A 80 40.26 24.33 -10.91
C LEU A 80 38.76 24.05 -10.88
N VAL A 81 38.08 24.48 -9.82
CA VAL A 81 36.63 24.34 -9.68
C VAL A 81 36.00 25.71 -9.48
N THR A 82 35.12 26.12 -10.38
CA THR A 82 34.33 27.36 -10.24
C THR A 82 32.92 27.06 -9.78
N GLY A 83 32.29 28.00 -9.08
CA GLY A 83 30.88 27.93 -8.68
C GLY A 83 30.39 29.22 -8.06
N TYR A 84 29.17 29.64 -8.40
CA TYR A 84 28.42 30.68 -7.71
C TYR A 84 26.92 30.46 -7.95
N ASP A 85 26.10 31.25 -7.24
CA ASP A 85 24.65 31.17 -7.26
C ASP A 85 24.15 29.77 -6.86
N PHE A 86 23.17 29.22 -7.57
CA PHE A 86 22.62 27.89 -7.29
C PHE A 86 23.60 26.74 -7.53
N LEU A 87 24.79 26.99 -8.11
CA LEU A 87 25.79 25.94 -8.39
C LEU A 87 26.84 25.80 -7.28
N LEU A 88 26.66 26.46 -6.13
CA LEU A 88 27.64 26.48 -5.04
C LEU A 88 27.80 25.12 -4.36
N ASP A 89 26.70 24.44 -4.10
CA ASP A 89 26.66 23.10 -3.51
C ASP A 89 27.32 22.07 -4.44
N GLN A 90 27.00 22.08 -5.73
CA GLN A 90 27.67 21.26 -6.74
C GLN A 90 29.17 21.51 -6.76
N ALA A 91 29.58 22.77 -6.89
CA ALA A 91 31.00 23.11 -6.98
C ALA A 91 31.75 22.70 -5.71
N THR A 92 31.10 22.82 -4.54
CA THR A 92 31.67 22.36 -3.27
C THR A 92 31.83 20.84 -3.27
N ALA A 93 30.79 20.09 -3.64
CA ALA A 93 30.84 18.63 -3.70
C ALA A 93 31.91 18.12 -4.68
N LEU A 94 32.05 18.76 -5.85
CA LEU A 94 33.11 18.45 -6.81
C LEU A 94 34.51 18.74 -6.26
N SER A 95 34.69 19.89 -5.60
CA SER A 95 35.97 20.25 -4.97
C SER A 95 36.36 19.27 -3.87
N ASP A 96 35.40 18.82 -3.06
CA ASP A 96 35.62 17.83 -2.01
C ASP A 96 35.96 16.45 -2.60
N GLN A 97 35.22 16.00 -3.61
CA GLN A 97 35.51 14.73 -4.31
C GLN A 97 36.92 14.72 -4.91
N LEU A 98 37.29 15.76 -5.65
CA LEU A 98 38.61 15.90 -6.26
C LEU A 98 39.74 16.02 -5.21
N SER A 99 39.45 16.58 -4.04
CA SER A 99 40.41 16.62 -2.93
C SER A 99 40.62 15.24 -2.31
N ASN A 100 39.57 14.42 -2.22
CA ASN A 100 39.65 13.05 -1.70
C ASN A 100 40.46 12.12 -2.61
N GLU A 101 40.56 12.44 -3.90
CA GLU A 101 41.39 11.75 -4.89
C GLU A 101 42.88 12.15 -4.84
N ASN A 102 43.29 12.88 -3.77
CA ASN A 102 44.67 13.27 -3.47
C ASN A 102 45.39 14.07 -4.57
N LEU A 103 44.66 14.90 -5.33
CA LEU A 103 45.28 15.89 -6.22
C LEU A 103 46.20 16.82 -5.43
N ILE A 104 47.34 17.19 -6.03
CA ILE A 104 48.34 18.08 -5.42
C ILE A 104 47.74 19.46 -5.14
N THR A 105 46.88 19.96 -6.01
CA THR A 105 46.24 21.26 -5.85
C THR A 105 44.84 21.26 -6.41
N VAL A 106 43.84 21.49 -5.56
CA VAL A 106 42.47 21.85 -5.96
C VAL A 106 42.27 23.32 -5.65
N THR A 107 42.05 24.14 -6.68
CA THR A 107 41.83 25.59 -6.55
C THR A 107 40.33 25.89 -6.64
N PRO A 108 39.68 26.28 -5.54
CA PRO A 108 38.28 26.66 -5.55
C PRO A 108 38.10 28.15 -5.87
N LEU A 109 37.31 28.44 -6.89
CA LEU A 109 36.63 29.73 -7.10
C LEU A 109 35.13 29.54 -6.82
N ILE A 110 34.81 29.24 -5.56
CA ILE A 110 33.47 28.82 -5.13
C ILE A 110 32.95 29.86 -4.14
N ASN A 111 32.23 30.87 -4.62
CA ASN A 111 31.54 31.89 -3.82
C ASN A 111 30.79 32.89 -4.70
N ASN A 112 29.83 33.62 -4.13
CA ASN A 112 29.08 34.68 -4.80
C ASN A 112 29.86 36.02 -4.92
N THR A 113 31.18 35.99 -5.08
CA THR A 113 32.00 37.22 -5.18
C THR A 113 33.13 37.17 -6.21
N TRP A 114 33.52 36.00 -6.72
CA TRP A 114 34.60 35.91 -7.71
C TRP A 114 34.16 36.48 -9.07
N THR A 115 35.09 37.14 -9.74
CA THR A 115 34.85 37.91 -10.96
C THR A 115 35.52 37.26 -12.16
N ALA A 116 35.22 37.75 -13.36
CA ALA A 116 35.92 37.31 -14.56
C ALA A 116 37.43 37.59 -14.53
N GLU A 117 37.87 38.64 -13.82
CA GLU A 117 39.30 38.89 -13.64
C GLU A 117 39.94 37.86 -12.71
N ASP A 118 39.23 37.42 -11.66
CA ASP A 118 39.71 36.34 -10.78
C ASP A 118 39.83 35.03 -11.56
N PHE A 119 38.86 34.74 -12.44
CA PHE A 119 38.94 33.58 -13.34
C PHE A 119 40.10 33.70 -14.33
N ARG A 120 40.26 34.84 -15.02
CA ARG A 120 41.39 35.06 -15.93
C ARG A 120 42.73 34.90 -15.21
N THR A 121 42.84 35.46 -14.00
CA THR A 121 44.03 35.33 -13.18
C THR A 121 44.31 33.86 -12.85
N ALA A 122 43.30 33.11 -12.43
CA ALA A 122 43.45 31.69 -12.10
C ALA A 122 43.77 30.84 -13.34
N ALA A 123 42.94 30.91 -14.37
CA ALA A 123 42.96 30.01 -15.52
C ALA A 123 43.99 30.39 -16.60
N PHE A 124 44.36 31.67 -16.74
CA PHE A 124 45.29 32.13 -17.79
C PHE A 124 46.70 32.42 -17.25
N ASP A 125 46.81 32.98 -16.03
CA ASP A 125 48.06 33.58 -15.56
C ASP A 125 48.75 32.85 -14.39
N ALA A 126 48.00 32.13 -13.53
CA ALA A 126 48.53 31.63 -12.25
C ALA A 126 49.15 30.23 -12.31
N GLN A 127 48.40 29.26 -12.83
CA GLN A 127 48.73 27.84 -12.78
C GLN A 127 48.07 27.09 -13.94
N GLU A 128 48.75 26.07 -14.47
CA GLU A 128 48.12 25.12 -15.38
C GLU A 128 47.33 24.09 -14.56
N TYR A 129 46.12 23.79 -15.03
CA TYR A 129 45.21 22.83 -14.39
C TYR A 129 44.96 21.65 -15.32
N ASP A 130 44.93 20.44 -14.78
CA ASP A 130 44.67 19.21 -15.53
C ASP A 130 43.18 18.93 -15.68
N LEU A 131 42.44 19.19 -14.60
CA LEU A 131 40.99 19.13 -14.54
C LEU A 131 40.42 20.53 -14.34
N ILE A 132 39.40 20.88 -15.11
CA ILE A 132 38.77 22.20 -15.01
C ILE A 132 37.26 22.05 -15.02
N SER A 133 36.65 22.32 -13.87
CA SER A 133 35.19 22.34 -13.71
C SER A 133 34.68 23.78 -13.77
N LEU A 134 33.99 24.11 -14.86
CA LEU A 134 33.48 25.45 -15.13
C LEU A 134 31.98 25.54 -14.77
N ASN A 135 31.64 25.57 -13.48
CA ASN A 135 30.25 25.71 -13.04
C ASN A 135 29.91 27.20 -12.87
N SER A 136 29.05 27.67 -13.76
CA SER A 136 28.62 29.06 -13.93
C SER A 136 27.49 29.11 -14.95
N HIS A 137 26.84 30.25 -15.15
CA HIS A 137 26.02 30.45 -16.34
C HIS A 137 26.89 30.43 -17.60
N PHE A 138 26.30 29.99 -18.72
CA PHE A 138 26.97 29.90 -20.02
C PHE A 138 26.02 30.32 -21.17
N ASP A 139 26.63 30.78 -22.27
CA ASP A 139 26.17 30.61 -23.63
C ASP A 139 27.25 29.80 -24.37
N HIS A 140 26.96 29.27 -25.56
CA HIS A 140 27.95 28.51 -26.35
C HIS A 140 29.32 29.20 -26.55
N PHE A 141 29.39 30.54 -26.53
CA PHE A 141 30.62 31.32 -26.72
C PHE A 141 30.98 32.23 -25.53
N ARG A 142 30.19 32.23 -24.45
CA ARG A 142 30.40 33.09 -23.27
C ARG A 142 30.24 32.33 -21.97
N PHE A 143 31.19 32.53 -21.07
CA PHE A 143 31.12 32.14 -19.67
C PHE A 143 30.81 33.37 -18.83
N PHE A 144 29.87 33.27 -17.89
CA PHE A 144 29.36 34.40 -17.11
C PHE A 144 29.79 34.36 -15.63
N PRO A 145 30.98 34.83 -15.25
CA PRO A 145 31.34 35.07 -13.85
C PRO A 145 30.42 36.08 -13.14
N ASN A 146 30.52 36.20 -11.83
CA ASN A 146 29.70 37.11 -11.01
C ASN A 146 30.16 38.60 -11.08
N ASN A 147 30.31 39.15 -12.30
CA ASN A 147 30.67 40.55 -12.64
C ASN A 147 30.17 40.86 -14.09
N PRO A 148 30.02 42.13 -14.58
CA PRO A 148 29.40 42.39 -15.88
C PRO A 148 30.31 42.13 -17.10
N ASP A 149 31.54 41.66 -16.87
CA ASP A 149 32.49 41.32 -17.94
C ASP A 149 32.48 39.80 -18.15
N ASP A 150 31.95 39.34 -19.28
CA ASP A 150 31.94 37.92 -19.66
C ASP A 150 33.36 37.45 -20.05
N VAL A 151 33.60 36.14 -20.02
CA VAL A 151 34.79 35.52 -20.66
C VAL A 151 34.34 34.90 -21.97
N LEU A 152 34.96 35.30 -23.08
CA LEU A 152 34.62 34.80 -24.42
C LEU A 152 35.46 33.57 -24.77
N ALA A 153 34.87 32.62 -25.49
CA ALA A 153 35.62 31.48 -26.06
C ALA A 153 36.84 31.94 -26.88
N THR A 154 36.73 33.04 -27.61
CA THR A 154 37.85 33.62 -28.38
C THR A 154 39.02 34.12 -27.53
N GLU A 155 38.82 34.39 -26.25
CA GLU A 155 39.92 34.73 -25.34
C GLU A 155 40.81 33.51 -25.07
N LEU A 156 40.25 32.30 -25.13
CA LEU A 156 40.97 31.05 -24.88
C LEU A 156 41.78 30.58 -26.10
N ASP A 157 41.41 31.00 -27.32
CA ASP A 157 42.06 30.58 -28.59
C ASP A 157 43.56 30.96 -28.66
N VAL A 158 43.98 31.96 -27.88
CA VAL A 158 45.37 32.42 -27.83
C VAL A 158 46.13 31.96 -26.59
N VAL A 159 45.48 31.21 -25.70
CA VAL A 159 46.05 30.65 -24.46
C VAL A 159 46.42 29.19 -24.71
N THR A 160 47.59 28.75 -24.26
CA THR A 160 48.07 27.35 -24.44
C THR A 160 47.94 26.48 -23.18
N ASN A 161 47.43 27.05 -22.08
CA ASN A 161 47.31 26.34 -20.80
C ASN A 161 46.17 25.30 -20.79
N PHE A 162 45.36 25.22 -21.85
CA PHE A 162 44.33 24.19 -22.01
C PHE A 162 44.76 23.13 -23.02
N ASP A 163 46.05 22.87 -23.20
CA ASP A 163 46.53 21.75 -24.01
C ASP A 163 46.39 20.42 -23.24
N ASN A 164 45.74 19.41 -23.85
CA ASN A 164 45.54 18.05 -23.30
C ASN A 164 44.91 17.99 -21.89
N LYS A 165 43.83 18.73 -21.68
CA LYS A 165 43.11 18.84 -20.39
C LYS A 165 41.75 18.17 -20.48
N LEU A 166 41.15 17.90 -19.31
CA LEU A 166 39.74 17.51 -19.19
C LEU A 166 38.95 18.65 -18.56
N ILE A 167 38.07 19.25 -19.37
CA ILE A 167 37.20 20.35 -18.96
C ILE A 167 35.75 19.87 -18.93
N PHE A 168 34.97 20.29 -17.94
CA PHE A 168 33.55 19.94 -17.87
C PHE A 168 32.72 21.06 -17.25
N SER A 169 31.47 21.18 -17.68
CA SER A 169 30.56 22.25 -17.24
C SER A 169 29.11 21.81 -17.26
N VAL A 170 28.35 22.22 -16.25
CA VAL A 170 26.88 22.15 -16.25
C VAL A 170 26.21 23.38 -16.86
N GLY A 171 26.99 24.38 -17.26
CA GLY A 171 26.48 25.65 -17.74
C GLY A 171 25.53 25.49 -18.93
N CYS A 172 24.50 26.34 -18.98
CA CYS A 172 23.53 26.35 -20.06
C CYS A 172 24.24 26.52 -21.42
N HIS A 173 24.01 25.61 -22.36
CA HIS A 173 24.57 25.65 -23.72
C HIS A 173 26.10 25.65 -23.78
N ALA A 174 26.79 25.32 -22.69
CA ALA A 174 28.25 25.28 -22.65
C ALA A 174 28.82 24.31 -23.70
N GLY A 175 28.12 23.20 -23.92
CA GLY A 175 28.42 22.20 -24.94
C GLY A 175 27.57 22.34 -26.20
N LEU A 176 26.99 23.50 -26.51
CA LEU A 176 26.32 23.70 -27.79
C LEU A 176 27.36 24.10 -28.85
N ASN A 177 27.72 23.19 -29.75
CA ASN A 177 28.59 23.52 -30.89
C ASN A 177 27.78 24.18 -32.01
N VAL A 178 28.24 25.33 -32.53
CA VAL A 178 27.53 26.12 -33.55
C VAL A 178 28.38 26.28 -34.80
N TYR A 179 27.91 25.74 -35.92
CA TYR A 179 28.64 25.80 -37.19
C TYR A 179 29.00 27.22 -37.65
N ASP A 180 30.30 27.42 -37.90
CA ASP A 180 30.94 28.68 -38.28
C ASP A 180 30.36 29.36 -39.53
N GLY A 181 29.82 28.59 -40.48
CA GLY A 181 29.37 29.13 -41.78
C GLY A 181 28.00 29.85 -41.75
N GLY A 182 27.33 29.92 -40.60
CA GLY A 182 26.00 30.49 -40.42
C GLY A 182 25.92 31.79 -39.59
N THR A 183 27.02 32.29 -39.05
CA THR A 183 27.02 33.44 -38.12
C THR A 183 27.62 34.70 -38.78
N GLN A 184 26.79 35.73 -39.03
CA GLN A 184 27.23 37.03 -39.56
C GLN A 184 27.67 38.03 -38.46
N ILE A 185 27.87 37.58 -37.22
CA ILE A 185 28.22 38.45 -36.10
C ILE A 185 29.73 38.38 -35.84
N SER A 186 30.42 39.50 -36.00
CA SER A 186 31.88 39.62 -35.99
C SER A 186 32.58 39.39 -34.63
N PHE A 187 31.87 38.87 -33.63
CA PHE A 187 32.34 38.64 -32.24
C PHE A 187 32.17 37.18 -31.76
N THR A 188 31.61 36.28 -32.58
CA THR A 188 31.08 34.97 -32.16
C THR A 188 31.59 33.82 -33.02
N GLY A 189 32.86 33.86 -33.44
CA GLY A 189 33.40 32.90 -34.41
C GLY A 189 33.92 31.58 -33.80
N LEU A 190 33.81 31.38 -32.49
CA LEU A 190 34.19 30.16 -31.78
C LEU A 190 33.20 29.88 -30.66
N ASP A 191 32.87 28.61 -30.47
CA ASP A 191 32.22 28.08 -29.27
C ASP A 191 33.23 27.38 -28.34
N TYR A 192 32.82 27.12 -27.10
CA TYR A 192 33.68 26.50 -26.09
C TYR A 192 34.10 25.07 -26.45
N ALA A 193 33.23 24.29 -27.10
CA ALA A 193 33.59 22.96 -27.57
C ALA A 193 34.69 23.03 -28.64
N GLN A 194 34.59 23.98 -29.57
CA GLN A 194 35.58 24.21 -30.63
C GLN A 194 36.91 24.76 -30.09
N VAL A 195 36.90 25.71 -29.14
CA VAL A 195 38.16 26.30 -28.64
C VAL A 195 38.99 25.29 -27.85
N PHE A 196 38.35 24.37 -27.10
CA PHE A 196 39.08 23.29 -26.44
C PHE A 196 39.53 22.22 -27.42
N ALA A 197 38.73 21.91 -28.45
CA ALA A 197 39.13 21.02 -29.54
C ALA A 197 40.40 21.50 -30.26
N ARG A 198 40.54 22.82 -30.48
CA ARG A 198 41.75 23.45 -31.05
C ARG A 198 43.02 23.21 -30.23
N GLN A 199 42.87 23.04 -28.92
CA GLN A 199 43.96 22.77 -27.98
C GLN A 199 44.14 21.26 -27.72
N GLY A 200 43.38 20.43 -28.45
CA GLY A 200 43.41 18.97 -28.27
C GLY A 200 42.88 18.51 -26.92
N SER A 201 42.08 19.34 -26.25
CA SER A 201 41.46 19.03 -24.96
C SER A 201 40.12 18.34 -25.11
N THR A 202 39.76 17.61 -24.07
CA THR A 202 38.46 16.94 -23.95
C THR A 202 37.51 17.83 -23.15
N PHE A 203 36.28 17.99 -23.62
CA PHE A 203 35.29 18.88 -23.01
C PHE A 203 33.92 18.19 -22.85
N LEU A 204 33.31 18.27 -21.67
CA LEU A 204 31.90 17.93 -21.45
C LEU A 204 31.07 19.19 -21.23
N GLY A 205 29.91 19.28 -21.88
CA GLY A 205 28.98 20.38 -21.65
C GLY A 205 27.55 20.07 -22.08
N ASN A 206 26.60 20.79 -21.49
CA ASN A 206 25.19 20.71 -21.85
C ASN A 206 24.95 21.41 -23.20
N THR A 207 24.28 20.73 -24.14
CA THR A 207 23.84 21.32 -25.41
C THR A 207 22.60 22.22 -25.26
N GLY A 208 21.89 22.09 -24.14
CA GLY A 208 20.67 22.82 -23.79
C GLY A 208 20.78 23.53 -22.44
N PHE A 209 19.66 23.65 -21.74
CA PHE A 209 19.62 24.35 -20.46
C PHE A 209 19.99 23.38 -19.34
N GLY A 210 21.18 23.54 -18.77
CA GLY A 210 21.57 22.86 -17.55
C GLY A 210 20.62 23.23 -16.41
N TYR A 211 20.15 22.20 -15.71
CA TYR A 211 19.19 22.33 -14.62
C TYR A 211 19.83 21.95 -13.29
N GLY A 212 19.37 22.63 -12.25
CA GLY A 212 19.81 22.42 -10.88
C GLY A 212 18.70 22.60 -9.87
N ASP A 213 19.06 22.54 -8.60
CA ASP A 213 18.26 22.96 -7.45
C ASP A 213 19.19 23.81 -6.57
N SER A 214 18.69 24.75 -5.77
CA SER A 214 19.57 25.75 -5.13
C SER A 214 20.28 25.23 -3.89
N ASP A 215 19.69 24.22 -3.26
CA ASP A 215 20.18 23.69 -1.99
C ASP A 215 20.40 22.19 -2.06
N LEU A 216 20.13 21.59 -3.20
CA LEU A 216 20.16 20.15 -3.40
C LEU A 216 20.93 19.81 -4.66
N LEU A 217 21.81 18.82 -4.52
CA LEU A 217 22.50 18.20 -5.64
C LEU A 217 21.53 17.35 -6.47
N ALA A 218 20.89 17.97 -7.46
CA ALA A 218 19.90 17.37 -8.35
C ALA A 218 20.19 17.66 -9.83
N TYR A 219 19.53 16.94 -10.75
CA TYR A 219 19.58 17.24 -12.18
C TYR A 219 21.02 17.26 -12.76
N SER A 220 21.41 18.31 -13.49
CA SER A 220 22.73 18.39 -14.13
C SER A 220 23.87 18.41 -13.11
N GLU A 221 23.63 18.93 -11.90
CA GLU A 221 24.61 18.96 -10.82
C GLU A 221 24.94 17.54 -10.35
N ARG A 222 23.91 16.75 -10.06
CA ARG A 222 24.05 15.33 -9.68
C ARG A 222 24.73 14.53 -10.78
N LEU A 223 24.33 14.72 -12.03
CA LEU A 223 24.94 13.99 -13.15
C LEU A 223 26.43 14.32 -13.30
N MET A 224 26.83 15.56 -13.05
CA MET A 224 28.24 15.98 -13.12
C MET A 224 29.06 15.45 -11.93
N LEU A 225 28.47 15.40 -10.73
CA LEU A 225 29.11 14.75 -9.58
C LEU A 225 29.30 13.26 -9.85
N ASN A 226 28.27 12.58 -10.36
CA ASN A 226 28.37 11.17 -10.76
C ASN A 226 29.50 10.97 -11.79
N PHE A 227 29.65 11.84 -12.78
CA PHE A 227 30.75 11.76 -13.75
C PHE A 227 32.12 11.88 -13.07
N THR A 228 32.23 12.79 -12.09
CA THR A 228 33.48 13.03 -11.36
C THR A 228 33.86 11.84 -10.49
N GLU A 229 32.90 11.23 -9.80
CA GLU A 229 33.11 9.99 -9.04
C GLU A 229 33.50 8.81 -9.96
N GLU A 230 32.92 8.75 -11.16
CA GLU A 230 33.19 7.67 -12.13
C GLU A 230 34.56 7.75 -12.82
N ILE A 231 35.15 8.94 -12.96
CA ILE A 231 36.55 9.09 -13.41
C ILE A 231 37.56 8.79 -12.29
N GLY A 232 37.15 8.85 -11.02
CA GLY A 232 37.94 8.45 -9.86
C GLY A 232 37.83 6.96 -9.50
N TYR A 233 37.00 6.19 -10.21
CA TYR A 233 36.76 4.77 -9.90
C TYR A 233 37.67 3.83 -10.70
N ASN A 234 38.43 2.98 -10.00
CA ASN A 234 39.21 1.89 -10.59
C ASN A 234 39.19 0.64 -9.69
N PRO A 235 38.53 -0.46 -10.11
CA PRO A 235 38.38 -1.66 -9.29
C PRO A 235 39.70 -2.37 -8.95
N ASN A 236 40.77 -2.13 -9.72
CA ASN A 236 42.07 -2.76 -9.52
C ASN A 236 43.15 -1.78 -9.04
N PHE A 237 42.76 -0.62 -8.51
CA PHE A 237 43.70 0.35 -7.93
C PHE A 237 44.60 -0.31 -6.86
N GLY A 238 45.89 -0.02 -6.91
CA GLY A 238 46.92 -0.60 -6.05
C GLY A 238 47.33 -2.03 -6.40
N THR A 239 46.83 -2.61 -7.51
CA THR A 239 47.16 -3.97 -7.95
C THR A 239 48.07 -3.96 -9.20
N ALA A 240 48.57 -5.14 -9.59
CA ALA A 240 49.38 -5.27 -10.81
C ALA A 240 48.59 -5.04 -12.11
N GLN A 241 47.26 -4.98 -12.04
CA GLN A 241 46.32 -4.82 -13.16
C GLN A 241 45.70 -3.42 -13.23
N GLU A 242 46.12 -2.49 -12.36
CA GLU A 242 45.58 -1.13 -12.26
C GLU A 242 45.49 -0.40 -13.61
N ALA A 243 46.59 -0.44 -14.40
CA ALA A 243 46.69 0.21 -15.70
C ALA A 243 45.74 -0.37 -16.77
N ASP A 244 45.27 -1.62 -16.59
CA ASP A 244 44.36 -2.30 -17.51
C ASP A 244 42.90 -1.90 -17.28
N THR A 245 42.58 -1.29 -16.12
CA THR A 245 41.20 -0.93 -15.72
C THR A 245 41.03 0.54 -15.37
N LEU A 246 41.95 1.40 -15.81
CA LEU A 246 41.75 2.85 -15.74
C LEU A 246 40.43 3.26 -16.40
N PRO A 247 39.63 4.12 -15.75
CA PRO A 247 38.40 4.62 -16.32
C PRO A 247 38.72 5.48 -17.55
N THR A 248 37.91 5.31 -18.61
CA THR A 248 37.94 6.24 -19.75
C THR A 248 36.84 7.28 -19.59
N VAL A 249 37.07 8.50 -20.07
CA VAL A 249 36.09 9.61 -19.99
C VAL A 249 34.73 9.23 -20.59
N GLY A 250 34.71 8.47 -21.69
CA GLY A 250 33.47 8.00 -22.32
C GLY A 250 32.76 6.94 -21.48
N SER A 251 33.51 5.99 -20.91
CA SER A 251 32.92 4.96 -20.02
C SER A 251 32.42 5.55 -18.70
N ALA A 252 33.08 6.58 -18.18
CA ALA A 252 32.68 7.28 -16.97
C ALA A 252 31.39 8.06 -17.18
N LEU A 253 31.28 8.82 -18.28
CA LEU A 253 30.03 9.53 -18.62
C LEU A 253 28.87 8.54 -18.85
N MET A 254 29.14 7.44 -19.55
CA MET A 254 28.16 6.38 -19.75
C MET A 254 27.65 5.83 -18.42
N ARG A 255 28.53 5.43 -17.50
CA ARG A 255 28.14 4.90 -16.18
C ARG A 255 27.45 5.96 -15.32
N ALA A 256 27.89 7.22 -15.37
CA ALA A 256 27.24 8.31 -14.65
C ALA A 256 25.78 8.52 -15.08
N LYS A 257 25.50 8.50 -16.39
CA LYS A 257 24.13 8.57 -16.94
C LYS A 257 23.29 7.34 -16.54
N GLN A 258 23.88 6.15 -16.61
CA GLN A 258 23.21 4.91 -16.22
C GLN A 258 22.87 4.91 -14.73
N ARG A 259 23.83 5.27 -13.87
CA ARG A 259 23.64 5.38 -12.43
C ARG A 259 22.56 6.40 -12.06
N TYR A 260 22.56 7.56 -12.71
CA TYR A 260 21.53 8.58 -12.48
C TYR A 260 20.13 7.97 -12.64
N LEU A 261 19.87 7.27 -13.75
CA LEU A 261 18.58 6.61 -13.99
C LEU A 261 18.34 5.46 -13.01
N ASN A 262 19.35 4.64 -12.74
CA ASN A 262 19.23 3.42 -11.93
C ASN A 262 19.02 3.73 -10.43
N ASN A 263 19.31 4.96 -9.97
CA ASN A 263 19.07 5.43 -8.61
C ASN A 263 17.74 6.17 -8.43
N LEU A 264 16.95 6.39 -9.48
CA LEU A 264 15.67 7.09 -9.33
C LEU A 264 14.64 6.23 -8.58
N GLY A 265 14.01 6.81 -7.55
CA GLY A 265 12.86 6.20 -6.88
C GLY A 265 11.64 6.08 -7.78
N ASN A 266 10.60 5.39 -7.30
CA ASN A 266 9.36 5.25 -8.05
C ASN A 266 8.78 6.63 -8.41
N GLY A 267 8.44 6.82 -9.70
CA GLY A 267 7.93 8.09 -10.21
C GLY A 267 8.94 9.25 -10.23
N GLY A 268 10.24 8.98 -10.03
CA GLY A 268 11.31 9.99 -10.02
C GLY A 268 11.75 10.48 -11.41
N LEU A 269 11.55 9.69 -12.47
CA LEU A 269 11.94 10.08 -13.84
C LEU A 269 10.95 11.08 -14.45
N THR A 270 11.31 12.36 -14.44
CA THR A 270 10.53 13.41 -15.09
C THR A 270 11.07 13.77 -16.48
N THR A 271 10.37 14.65 -17.17
CA THR A 271 10.87 15.22 -18.43
C THR A 271 12.09 16.15 -18.24
N TYR A 272 12.39 16.61 -17.01
CA TYR A 272 13.62 17.36 -16.72
C TYR A 272 14.81 16.41 -16.67
N ASP A 273 14.67 15.30 -15.95
CA ASP A 273 15.67 14.23 -15.84
C ASP A 273 16.06 13.67 -17.21
N GLU A 274 15.07 13.37 -18.06
CA GLU A 274 15.30 12.91 -19.43
C GLU A 274 16.13 13.92 -20.24
N LYS A 275 15.86 15.22 -20.09
CA LYS A 275 16.61 16.26 -20.79
C LYS A 275 18.04 16.38 -20.24
N VAL A 276 18.22 16.40 -18.93
CA VAL A 276 19.52 16.42 -18.25
C VAL A 276 20.42 15.30 -18.75
N LEU A 277 19.89 14.08 -18.82
CA LEU A 277 20.61 12.91 -19.32
C LEU A 277 20.99 13.10 -20.79
N ALA A 278 20.04 13.54 -21.61
CA ALA A 278 20.23 13.58 -23.06
C ALA A 278 21.14 14.72 -23.55
N GLU A 279 21.20 15.86 -22.85
CA GLU A 279 21.90 17.05 -23.35
C GLU A 279 23.40 17.13 -22.98
N LEU A 280 23.83 16.41 -21.93
CA LEU A 280 25.23 16.39 -21.53
C LEU A 280 26.06 15.60 -22.56
N THR A 281 26.94 16.31 -23.28
CA THR A 281 27.66 15.78 -24.45
C THR A 281 29.17 15.86 -24.24
N LEU A 282 29.88 14.78 -24.62
CA LEU A 282 31.34 14.70 -24.61
C LEU A 282 31.92 15.08 -25.98
N TYR A 283 32.82 16.06 -25.98
CA TYR A 283 33.64 16.50 -27.10
C TYR A 283 35.08 16.01 -26.89
N GLY A 284 35.59 15.20 -27.82
CA GLY A 284 36.88 14.53 -27.72
C GLY A 284 36.78 13.03 -27.97
N LEU A 285 37.89 12.32 -27.73
CA LEU A 285 37.94 10.88 -27.90
C LEU A 285 37.47 10.19 -26.61
N PRO A 286 36.42 9.35 -26.64
CA PRO A 286 35.88 8.73 -25.44
C PRO A 286 36.84 7.74 -24.77
N MET A 287 37.90 7.34 -25.46
CA MET A 287 38.91 6.39 -25.00
C MET A 287 40.00 7.02 -24.11
N LEU A 288 40.04 8.35 -23.95
CA LEU A 288 41.01 9.00 -23.07
C LEU A 288 40.87 8.44 -21.64
N LYS A 289 41.95 7.87 -21.12
CA LYS A 289 42.00 7.32 -19.75
C LYS A 289 42.27 8.43 -18.75
N VAL A 290 41.76 8.28 -17.53
CA VAL A 290 42.08 9.15 -16.40
C VAL A 290 42.72 8.32 -15.29
N ASP A 291 43.92 8.72 -14.89
CA ASP A 291 44.74 8.08 -13.85
C ASP A 291 44.87 9.04 -12.66
N MET A 292 43.84 9.05 -11.81
CA MET A 292 43.82 9.90 -10.61
C MET A 292 44.88 9.44 -9.60
N PRO A 293 45.50 10.36 -8.82
CA PRO A 293 46.54 10.00 -7.84
C PRO A 293 46.07 9.00 -6.78
N GLU A 294 44.82 9.09 -6.36
CA GLU A 294 44.12 8.11 -5.53
C GLU A 294 42.78 7.77 -6.20
N GLN A 295 42.45 6.48 -6.28
CA GLN A 295 41.22 6.00 -6.90
C GLN A 295 40.40 5.14 -5.93
N SER A 296 39.08 5.27 -6.01
CA SER A 296 38.20 4.38 -5.27
C SER A 296 38.21 2.97 -5.89
N THR A 297 38.35 1.95 -5.05
CA THR A 297 38.11 0.54 -5.42
C THR A 297 36.66 0.12 -5.20
N VAL A 298 35.88 0.93 -4.48
CA VAL A 298 34.46 0.74 -4.26
C VAL A 298 33.73 1.42 -5.41
N ALA A 299 32.84 0.68 -6.08
CA ALA A 299 32.02 1.24 -7.15
C ALA A 299 31.23 2.46 -6.60
N PRO A 300 31.15 3.59 -7.32
CA PRO A 300 30.37 4.75 -6.89
C PRO A 300 28.89 4.43 -6.66
N GLU A 301 28.39 3.40 -7.34
CA GLU A 301 27.06 2.83 -7.14
C GLU A 301 26.92 1.97 -5.85
N GLY A 302 27.96 1.84 -5.02
CA GLY A 302 27.94 1.06 -3.78
C GLY A 302 28.17 -0.44 -3.99
N SER A 303 28.32 -1.18 -2.89
CA SER A 303 28.51 -2.65 -2.91
C SER A 303 27.18 -3.40 -3.00
N SER A 304 27.16 -4.60 -3.61
CA SER A 304 25.98 -5.47 -3.63
C SER A 304 25.58 -5.89 -2.21
N ALA A 305 24.36 -5.54 -1.82
CA ALA A 305 23.82 -5.81 -0.49
C ALA A 305 22.67 -6.82 -0.50
N ILE A 306 22.20 -7.25 -1.68
CA ILE A 306 21.03 -8.15 -1.82
C ILE A 306 21.47 -9.59 -2.14
N GLY A 307 22.49 -9.76 -2.99
CA GLY A 307 22.90 -11.08 -3.51
C GLY A 307 23.77 -11.93 -2.57
N SER A 308 24.11 -11.44 -1.37
CA SER A 308 24.93 -12.20 -0.40
C SER A 308 24.12 -13.20 0.44
N ASP A 309 22.80 -13.01 0.51
CA ASP A 309 21.91 -13.81 1.35
C ASP A 309 21.43 -15.06 0.60
N THR A 310 21.13 -16.15 1.32
CA THR A 310 20.74 -17.42 0.68
C THR A 310 19.29 -17.32 0.21
N PRO A 311 19.00 -17.41 -1.11
CA PRO A 311 17.63 -17.32 -1.59
C PRO A 311 16.78 -18.51 -1.16
N VAL A 312 15.49 -18.29 -1.02
CA VAL A 312 14.48 -19.33 -0.88
C VAL A 312 13.81 -19.55 -2.23
N SER A 313 13.85 -20.79 -2.74
CA SER A 313 13.09 -21.13 -3.96
C SER A 313 11.61 -21.18 -3.63
N ILE A 314 10.78 -20.51 -4.44
CA ILE A 314 9.35 -20.33 -4.13
C ILE A 314 8.48 -21.55 -4.50
N GLY A 315 9.10 -22.65 -4.97
CA GLY A 315 8.41 -23.93 -5.15
C GLY A 315 9.11 -24.85 -6.16
N PRO A 316 8.79 -26.16 -6.15
CA PRO A 316 9.47 -27.16 -6.97
C PRO A 316 9.25 -27.01 -8.50
N SER A 317 8.24 -26.25 -8.91
CA SER A 317 7.92 -25.94 -10.32
C SER A 317 8.32 -24.52 -10.76
N SER A 318 8.65 -23.62 -9.83
CA SER A 318 9.02 -22.24 -10.16
C SER A 318 10.51 -22.14 -10.48
N SER A 319 10.87 -21.25 -11.40
CA SER A 319 12.26 -20.85 -11.61
C SER A 319 12.67 -19.67 -10.71
N THR A 320 11.79 -19.27 -9.79
CA THR A 320 11.86 -18.01 -9.07
C THR A 320 12.43 -18.20 -7.66
N ASN A 321 13.21 -17.22 -7.22
CA ASN A 321 13.84 -17.14 -5.91
C ASN A 321 13.34 -15.89 -5.17
N ALA A 322 13.27 -15.98 -3.84
CA ALA A 322 12.94 -14.87 -2.96
C ALA A 322 14.14 -14.54 -2.05
N TYR A 323 14.47 -13.26 -1.98
CA TYR A 323 15.48 -12.69 -1.10
C TYR A 323 14.81 -11.77 -0.08
N ASN A 324 14.59 -12.29 1.12
CA ASN A 324 13.91 -11.57 2.20
C ASN A 324 14.95 -10.89 3.08
N LYS A 325 14.77 -9.59 3.34
CA LYS A 325 15.72 -8.81 4.13
C LYS A 325 15.04 -7.63 4.82
N THR A 326 15.37 -7.46 6.10
CA THR A 326 15.07 -6.26 6.86
C THR A 326 16.14 -5.20 6.59
N TYR A 327 15.71 -4.06 6.06
CA TYR A 327 16.53 -2.87 5.87
C TYR A 327 16.28 -1.92 7.02
N ASN A 328 17.33 -1.48 7.69
CA ASN A 328 17.24 -0.56 8.83
C ASN A 328 17.79 0.79 8.42
N PHE A 329 17.13 1.85 8.85
CA PHE A 329 17.48 3.21 8.47
C PHE A 329 17.76 4.07 9.69
N SER A 330 18.64 5.04 9.51
CA SER A 330 18.91 6.11 10.46
C SER A 330 19.10 7.37 9.65
N TYR A 331 18.72 8.52 10.21
CA TYR A 331 18.59 9.74 9.43
C TYR A 331 19.37 10.89 10.05
N ASP A 332 19.95 11.71 9.18
CA ASP A 332 20.37 13.06 9.51
C ASP A 332 19.29 14.03 9.01
N SER A 333 19.02 15.07 9.80
CA SER A 333 18.07 16.13 9.41
C SER A 333 18.80 17.45 9.18
N THR A 334 18.39 18.14 8.12
CA THR A 334 18.90 19.46 7.78
C THR A 334 17.72 20.42 7.64
N VAL A 335 17.76 21.53 8.38
CA VAL A 335 16.78 22.61 8.25
C VAL A 335 17.28 23.61 7.22
N ILE A 336 16.51 23.80 6.16
CA ILE A 336 16.73 24.87 5.19
C ILE A 336 15.88 26.06 5.63
N ALA A 337 16.53 27.20 5.84
CA ALA A 337 15.89 28.45 6.20
C ALA A 337 16.62 29.60 5.49
N ASP A 338 16.06 30.06 4.37
CA ASP A 338 16.53 31.23 3.63
C ASP A 338 15.46 32.34 3.61
N ASP A 339 15.71 33.44 2.89
CA ASP A 339 14.81 34.60 2.84
C ASP A 339 13.43 34.29 2.21
N THR A 340 13.25 33.13 1.57
CA THR A 340 12.11 32.76 0.73
C THR A 340 11.49 31.39 1.01
N ARG A 341 12.19 30.49 1.73
CA ARG A 341 11.81 29.10 2.00
C ARG A 341 12.19 28.67 3.40
N THR A 342 11.34 27.85 4.02
CA THR A 342 11.64 27.21 5.30
C THR A 342 11.15 25.78 5.24
N GLY A 343 11.95 24.81 5.68
CA GLY A 343 11.53 23.42 5.71
C GLY A 343 12.65 22.50 6.18
N THR A 344 12.31 21.24 6.38
CA THR A 344 13.26 20.22 6.85
C THR A 344 13.41 19.11 5.81
N ILE A 345 14.66 18.65 5.62
CA ILE A 345 15.00 17.51 4.77
C ILE A 345 15.64 16.43 5.64
N TYR A 346 15.38 15.17 5.29
CA TYR A 346 16.03 14.00 5.86
C TYR A 346 16.89 13.30 4.80
N THR A 347 18.09 12.88 5.21
CA THR A 347 18.99 12.02 4.43
C THR A 347 19.25 10.74 5.23
N VAL A 348 19.37 9.60 4.55
CA VAL A 348 19.80 8.35 5.21
C VAL A 348 21.27 8.52 5.62
N GLN A 349 21.62 8.14 6.84
CA GLN A 349 22.99 8.23 7.34
C GLN A 349 23.95 7.40 6.49
N GLY A 350 25.02 8.05 6.01
CA GLY A 350 25.98 7.43 5.09
C GLY A 350 25.60 7.54 3.61
N GLU A 351 24.43 8.09 3.30
CA GLU A 351 24.00 8.44 1.94
C GLU A 351 24.09 9.95 1.72
N ASN A 352 24.46 10.35 0.51
CA ASN A 352 24.55 11.76 0.09
C ASN A 352 23.50 12.13 -0.97
N GLU A 353 22.51 11.26 -1.17
CA GLU A 353 21.44 11.41 -2.17
C GLU A 353 20.09 11.65 -1.49
N VAL A 354 19.25 12.44 -2.13
CA VAL A 354 17.83 12.62 -1.80
C VAL A 354 17.01 12.43 -3.07
N LEU A 355 15.79 11.96 -2.93
CA LEU A 355 14.81 11.99 -4.01
C LEU A 355 14.34 13.44 -4.19
N SER A 356 14.83 14.06 -5.25
CA SER A 356 14.36 15.36 -5.73
C SER A 356 13.51 15.14 -6.98
N THR A 357 12.24 15.57 -6.93
CA THR A 357 11.33 15.53 -8.09
C THR A 357 10.50 16.80 -8.10
N VAL A 358 10.59 17.56 -9.18
CA VAL A 358 9.97 18.90 -9.31
C VAL A 358 8.54 18.98 -8.73
N SER A 359 8.30 20.01 -7.93
CA SER A 359 7.01 20.27 -7.28
C SER A 359 6.54 19.15 -6.34
N ARG A 360 7.45 18.33 -5.81
CA ARG A 360 7.17 17.32 -4.79
C ARG A 360 8.06 17.51 -3.56
N PRO A 361 7.66 16.97 -2.40
CA PRO A 361 8.51 16.93 -1.21
C PRO A 361 9.83 16.19 -1.47
N VAL A 362 10.91 16.71 -0.91
CA VAL A 362 12.22 16.05 -0.90
C VAL A 362 12.18 14.88 0.07
N MET A 363 12.60 13.69 -0.37
CA MET A 363 12.58 12.47 0.45
C MET A 363 13.97 11.84 0.60
N PRO A 364 14.28 11.18 1.73
CA PRO A 364 15.47 10.35 1.84
C PRO A 364 15.42 9.20 0.84
N ILE A 365 16.57 8.83 0.28
CA ILE A 365 16.68 7.70 -0.66
C ILE A 365 17.96 6.92 -0.37
N THR A 366 17.91 5.61 -0.57
CA THR A 366 19.09 4.73 -0.58
C THR A 366 18.88 3.67 -1.66
N SER A 367 19.96 3.02 -2.08
CA SER A 367 19.86 1.99 -3.11
C SER A 367 20.91 0.90 -2.94
N TYR A 368 20.54 -0.30 -3.36
CA TYR A 368 21.33 -1.51 -3.16
C TYR A 368 21.52 -2.23 -4.49
N ASN A 369 22.77 -2.54 -4.81
CA ASN A 369 23.11 -3.36 -5.98
C ASN A 369 22.61 -4.80 -5.83
N PHE A 370 22.13 -5.35 -6.95
CA PHE A 370 21.79 -6.76 -7.10
C PHE A 370 22.71 -7.40 -8.17
N ASP A 371 23.83 -7.96 -7.71
CA ASP A 371 24.79 -8.64 -8.57
C ASP A 371 24.44 -10.13 -8.72
N SER A 372 23.75 -10.48 -9.80
CA SER A 372 23.55 -11.88 -10.20
C SER A 372 23.89 -12.09 -11.66
N ALA A 373 24.62 -13.17 -11.94
CA ALA A 373 24.99 -13.56 -13.30
C ALA A 373 23.90 -14.36 -14.03
N THR A 374 22.92 -14.90 -13.29
CA THR A 374 21.89 -15.81 -13.83
C THR A 374 20.48 -15.30 -13.65
N ASP A 375 20.25 -14.56 -12.57
CA ASP A 375 18.90 -14.19 -12.13
C ASP A 375 18.66 -12.70 -12.35
N ILE A 376 17.44 -12.39 -12.77
CA ILE A 376 16.94 -11.03 -12.95
C ILE A 376 16.01 -10.75 -11.78
N ALA A 377 16.24 -9.67 -11.03
CA ALA A 377 15.29 -9.19 -10.03
C ALA A 377 13.98 -8.76 -10.73
N ARG A 378 12.80 -9.05 -10.18
CA ARG A 378 11.49 -8.93 -10.86
C ARG A 378 10.53 -7.98 -10.14
N GLY A 379 10.09 -8.35 -8.96
CA GLY A 379 9.28 -7.50 -8.10
C GLY A 379 9.91 -7.36 -6.74
N VAL A 380 9.50 -6.31 -6.03
CA VAL A 380 9.79 -6.15 -4.60
C VAL A 380 8.45 -6.08 -3.88
N LEU A 381 8.31 -6.87 -2.83
CA LEU A 381 7.12 -6.93 -1.99
C LEU A 381 7.51 -6.52 -0.58
N MET A 382 6.73 -5.63 0.03
CA MET A 382 6.91 -5.24 1.41
C MET A 382 6.18 -6.23 2.33
N GLU A 383 6.88 -6.84 3.27
CA GLU A 383 6.32 -7.82 4.21
C GLU A 383 6.02 -7.24 5.59
N GLY A 384 6.46 -6.01 5.86
CA GLY A 384 6.33 -5.35 7.16
C GLY A 384 7.30 -4.18 7.28
N GLY A 385 7.35 -3.58 8.46
CA GLY A 385 8.27 -2.49 8.77
C GLY A 385 7.71 -1.56 9.84
N THR A 386 8.59 -0.81 10.50
CA THR A 386 8.20 0.18 11.50
C THR A 386 8.58 1.60 11.06
N PHE A 387 7.83 2.60 11.51
CA PHE A 387 8.05 4.00 11.16
C PHE A 387 7.62 4.94 12.28
N ASN A 388 8.15 6.15 12.27
CA ASN A 388 7.71 7.24 13.11
C ASN A 388 6.84 8.22 12.33
N VAL A 389 5.87 8.82 13.03
CA VAL A 389 4.95 9.81 12.46
C VAL A 389 5.30 11.19 13.00
N THR A 390 5.47 12.15 12.10
CA THR A 390 5.61 13.58 12.43
C THR A 390 4.44 14.33 11.82
N ALA A 391 3.52 14.81 12.68
CA ALA A 391 2.44 15.69 12.28
C ALA A 391 2.94 17.12 12.05
N ASP A 392 2.20 17.91 11.27
CA ASP A 392 2.52 19.30 10.92
C ASP A 392 3.95 19.48 10.37
N PHE A 393 4.45 18.47 9.67
CA PHE A 393 5.75 18.48 9.04
C PHE A 393 5.76 19.44 7.83
N ASP A 394 6.81 20.24 7.75
CA ASP A 394 7.05 21.22 6.68
C ASP A 394 8.23 20.73 5.81
N PRO A 395 7.95 19.94 4.74
CA PRO A 395 8.97 19.51 3.79
C PRO A 395 9.44 20.66 2.92
N ILE A 396 10.69 20.56 2.44
CA ILE A 396 11.11 21.36 1.30
C ILE A 396 10.45 20.82 0.01
N ILE A 397 9.78 21.69 -0.72
CA ILE A 397 9.25 21.38 -2.05
C ILE A 397 10.25 21.81 -3.13
N THR A 398 10.84 20.84 -3.82
CA THR A 398 11.87 21.10 -4.84
C THR A 398 11.31 21.88 -6.04
N GLN A 399 12.16 22.74 -6.59
CA GLN A 399 11.94 23.42 -7.86
C GLN A 399 13.15 23.24 -8.77
N VAL A 400 12.89 23.17 -10.07
CA VAL A 400 13.97 23.18 -11.07
C VAL A 400 14.43 24.62 -11.28
N ILE A 401 15.73 24.84 -11.10
CA ILE A 401 16.40 26.12 -11.30
C ILE A 401 17.21 26.09 -12.59
N SER A 402 17.30 27.26 -13.21
CA SER A 402 18.18 27.53 -14.35
C SER A 402 18.54 29.02 -14.33
N GLN A 403 19.48 29.42 -15.19
CA GLN A 403 19.88 30.82 -15.40
C GLN A 403 18.71 31.82 -15.60
N GLU A 404 17.55 31.38 -16.08
CA GLU A 404 16.42 32.28 -16.36
C GLU A 404 15.46 32.48 -15.19
N ASN A 405 15.53 31.64 -14.17
CA ASN A 405 14.56 31.59 -13.09
C ASN A 405 15.28 31.60 -11.74
N ASP A 406 15.29 32.76 -11.08
CA ASP A 406 15.68 32.84 -9.67
C ASP A 406 14.56 32.31 -8.78
N LEU A 407 14.93 31.69 -7.66
CA LEU A 407 13.98 31.34 -6.61
C LEU A 407 13.41 32.61 -5.96
N GLN A 408 12.10 32.82 -6.11
CA GLN A 408 11.40 33.92 -5.43
C GLN A 408 10.46 33.45 -4.33
N SER A 409 10.11 32.15 -4.30
CA SER A 409 9.25 31.53 -3.28
C SER A 409 9.34 30.00 -3.37
N GLU A 410 9.05 29.33 -2.26
CA GLU A 410 8.91 27.87 -2.22
C GLU A 410 7.92 27.32 -3.26
N GLY A 411 8.17 26.08 -3.69
CA GLY A 411 7.27 25.33 -4.55
C GLY A 411 5.93 25.04 -3.90
N PHE A 412 5.04 24.47 -4.69
CA PHE A 412 3.74 24.06 -4.19
C PHE A 412 3.42 22.63 -4.62
N PHE A 413 3.06 21.78 -3.66
CA PHE A 413 2.69 20.38 -3.90
C PHE A 413 1.19 20.27 -4.21
N LEU A 414 0.86 19.83 -5.42
CA LEU A 414 -0.50 19.85 -5.97
C LEU A 414 -1.34 18.61 -5.62
N SER A 415 -1.02 17.91 -4.54
CA SER A 415 -1.72 16.69 -4.14
C SER A 415 -1.80 16.53 -2.62
N THR A 416 -2.84 15.86 -2.14
CA THR A 416 -2.99 15.37 -0.76
C THR A 416 -2.86 13.85 -0.68
N GLU A 417 -2.49 13.20 -1.77
CA GLU A 417 -2.16 11.78 -1.82
C GLU A 417 -0.81 11.51 -1.13
N LEU A 418 -0.57 10.23 -0.81
CA LEU A 418 0.66 9.79 -0.19
C LEU A 418 1.81 9.80 -1.22
N TYR A 419 2.93 10.44 -0.89
CA TYR A 419 4.10 10.52 -1.77
C TYR A 419 5.40 10.05 -1.10
N PRO A 420 6.19 9.17 -1.76
CA PRO A 420 5.84 8.43 -2.96
C PRO A 420 4.78 7.35 -2.67
N SER A 421 4.04 6.97 -3.71
CA SER A 421 3.03 5.90 -3.63
C SER A 421 3.63 4.51 -3.44
N SER A 422 4.91 4.32 -3.79
CA SER A 422 5.68 3.12 -3.46
C SER A 422 7.04 3.51 -2.90
N MET A 423 7.46 2.81 -1.85
CA MET A 423 8.72 3.02 -1.15
C MET A 423 9.87 2.22 -1.75
N ALA A 424 9.60 1.24 -2.61
CA ALA A 424 10.62 0.39 -3.18
C ALA A 424 10.38 0.15 -4.67
N THR A 425 11.44 0.22 -5.46
CA THR A 425 11.40 -0.09 -6.89
C THR A 425 12.65 -0.85 -7.31
N ILE A 426 12.52 -1.71 -8.32
CA ILE A 426 13.65 -2.37 -8.96
C ILE A 426 13.93 -1.67 -10.29
N ASN A 427 15.04 -0.96 -10.35
CA ASN A 427 15.56 -0.42 -11.60
C ASN A 427 16.50 -1.43 -12.25
N ARG A 428 16.40 -1.52 -13.58
CA ARG A 428 17.20 -2.45 -14.39
C ARG A 428 17.76 -1.71 -15.58
N PHE A 429 19.02 -1.97 -15.84
CA PHE A 429 19.72 -1.45 -16.99
C PHE A 429 20.53 -2.55 -17.65
N VAL A 430 20.38 -2.69 -18.97
CA VAL A 430 21.18 -3.63 -19.76
C VAL A 430 22.26 -2.85 -20.50
N THR A 431 23.51 -3.18 -20.20
CA THR A 431 24.66 -2.79 -21.03
C THR A 431 25.21 -4.02 -21.74
N ILE A 432 26.16 -3.84 -22.65
CA ILE A 432 26.65 -4.95 -23.45
C ILE A 432 27.48 -5.90 -22.60
N GLY A 433 26.93 -7.11 -22.41
CA GLY A 433 27.57 -8.17 -21.64
C GLY A 433 27.40 -8.04 -20.12
N GLN A 434 26.66 -7.04 -19.61
CA GLN A 434 26.37 -6.89 -18.19
C GLN A 434 24.95 -6.35 -17.96
N MET A 435 24.32 -6.78 -16.88
CA MET A 435 23.04 -6.25 -16.41
C MET A 435 23.29 -5.58 -15.06
N SER A 436 22.91 -4.31 -14.93
CA SER A 436 22.93 -3.59 -13.66
C SER A 436 21.51 -3.55 -13.12
N GLN A 437 21.34 -3.97 -11.86
CA GLN A 437 20.03 -4.12 -11.22
C GLN A 437 20.13 -3.51 -9.84
N ARG A 438 19.16 -2.67 -9.47
CA ARG A 438 19.18 -1.96 -8.19
C ARG A 438 17.81 -1.99 -7.54
N LEU A 439 17.80 -2.31 -6.25
CA LEU A 439 16.69 -1.98 -5.38
C LEU A 439 16.88 -0.55 -4.90
N VAL A 440 15.97 0.33 -5.27
CA VAL A 440 15.93 1.70 -4.78
C VAL A 440 14.84 1.80 -3.72
N VAL A 441 15.20 2.31 -2.55
CA VAL A 441 14.31 2.44 -1.39
C VAL A 441 14.19 3.91 -1.00
N VAL A 442 12.96 4.37 -0.86
CA VAL A 442 12.58 5.68 -0.34
C VAL A 442 11.90 5.42 1.02
N PRO A 443 12.65 5.38 2.14
CA PRO A 443 12.12 4.95 3.43
C PRO A 443 11.36 6.09 4.14
N ALA A 444 10.54 6.82 3.39
CA ALA A 444 9.69 7.88 3.90
C ALA A 444 8.48 8.07 2.99
N GLN A 445 7.36 8.52 3.56
CA GLN A 445 6.16 8.91 2.84
C GLN A 445 5.55 10.16 3.46
N PHE A 446 5.09 11.10 2.66
CA PHE A 446 4.46 12.34 3.11
C PHE A 446 3.06 12.46 2.55
N GLN A 447 2.15 12.96 3.37
CA GLN A 447 0.79 13.29 2.99
C GLN A 447 0.50 14.74 3.36
N ALA A 448 0.21 15.59 2.38
CA ALA A 448 -0.15 16.98 2.66
C ALA A 448 -1.54 17.09 3.29
N THR A 449 -1.70 18.00 4.25
CA THR A 449 -3.01 18.28 4.88
C THR A 449 -3.97 18.95 3.92
N SER A 450 -3.45 19.82 3.05
CA SER A 450 -4.26 20.52 2.05
C SER A 450 -3.40 21.00 0.88
N VAL A 451 -4.06 21.33 -0.23
CA VAL A 451 -3.45 21.97 -1.38
C VAL A 451 -3.27 23.48 -1.07
N SER A 452 -2.21 23.87 -0.36
CA SER A 452 -1.87 25.26 0.02
C SER A 452 -0.42 25.72 -0.22
N THR A 453 -0.21 26.99 -0.57
CA THR A 453 1.13 27.61 -0.54
C THR A 453 1.71 27.53 0.87
N ASN A 454 2.95 27.03 1.00
CA ASN A 454 3.51 26.40 2.19
C ASN A 454 2.83 25.05 2.46
N THR A 455 3.50 23.98 2.06
CA THR A 455 2.96 22.63 2.12
C THR A 455 3.28 22.07 3.49
N THR A 456 2.27 21.83 4.33
CA THR A 456 2.45 21.10 5.58
C THR A 456 1.64 19.81 5.57
N GLY A 457 2.05 18.83 6.35
CA GLY A 457 1.41 17.52 6.34
C GLY A 457 1.95 16.55 7.37
N THR A 458 1.64 15.27 7.16
CA THR A 458 2.11 14.17 7.99
C THR A 458 3.25 13.46 7.28
N LEU A 459 4.41 13.35 7.94
CA LEU A 459 5.55 12.56 7.48
C LEU A 459 5.58 11.22 8.22
N HIS A 460 5.63 10.14 7.45
CA HIS A 460 6.00 8.80 7.90
C HIS A 460 7.47 8.57 7.55
N LEU A 461 8.32 8.35 8.55
CA LEU A 461 9.75 8.10 8.37
C LEU A 461 10.07 6.69 8.89
N TYR A 462 10.50 5.79 8.01
CA TYR A 462 10.62 4.36 8.34
C TYR A 462 11.92 4.07 9.08
N ASP A 463 11.84 3.43 10.24
CA ASP A 463 13.00 2.93 10.98
C ASP A 463 13.47 1.61 10.37
N SER A 464 12.54 0.78 9.90
CA SER A 464 12.82 -0.47 9.19
C SER A 464 11.79 -0.76 8.08
N LEU A 465 12.23 -1.49 7.06
CA LEU A 465 11.38 -2.08 6.03
C LEU A 465 11.78 -3.54 5.80
N ASP A 466 10.81 -4.44 5.90
CA ASP A 466 10.99 -5.84 5.54
C ASP A 466 10.62 -6.00 4.06
N LEU A 467 11.62 -6.24 3.22
CA LEU A 467 11.42 -6.33 1.77
C LEU A 467 11.81 -7.72 1.27
N THR A 468 10.99 -8.26 0.38
CA THR A 468 11.27 -9.47 -0.39
C THR A 468 11.51 -9.08 -1.84
N VAL A 469 12.72 -9.31 -2.34
CA VAL A 469 13.04 -9.16 -3.76
C VAL A 469 12.92 -10.52 -4.44
N TYR A 470 12.04 -10.60 -5.42
CA TYR A 470 11.88 -11.79 -6.25
C TYR A 470 12.84 -11.75 -7.42
N THR A 471 13.35 -12.91 -7.82
CA THR A 471 14.24 -13.03 -8.96
C THR A 471 13.88 -14.25 -9.78
N SER A 472 14.06 -14.20 -11.09
CA SER A 472 13.90 -15.36 -11.98
C SER A 472 14.92 -15.33 -13.12
N PRO A 473 15.31 -16.48 -13.69
CA PRO A 473 16.22 -16.56 -14.81
C PRO A 473 15.81 -15.70 -16.00
N TYR A 474 16.78 -15.31 -16.83
CA TYR A 474 16.53 -14.59 -18.09
C TYR A 474 15.67 -15.37 -19.10
N THR A 475 15.50 -16.69 -18.90
CA THR A 475 14.62 -17.52 -19.71
C THR A 475 13.15 -17.39 -19.33
N GLU A 476 12.84 -16.79 -18.18
CA GLU A 476 11.47 -16.51 -17.78
C GLU A 476 10.88 -15.45 -18.73
N THR A 477 9.74 -15.80 -19.33
CA THR A 477 9.07 -15.03 -20.39
C THR A 477 7.95 -14.17 -19.87
N ASP A 478 7.44 -14.47 -18.68
CA ASP A 478 6.44 -13.63 -18.04
C ASP A 478 7.08 -12.41 -17.38
N LEU A 479 6.70 -11.23 -17.87
CA LEU A 479 7.24 -9.93 -17.46
C LEU A 479 6.15 -9.01 -16.91
N ILE A 480 4.91 -9.49 -16.82
CA ILE A 480 3.75 -8.68 -16.47
C ILE A 480 3.39 -9.01 -15.02
N ALA A 481 3.20 -7.99 -14.20
CA ALA A 481 2.72 -8.19 -12.84
C ALA A 481 1.26 -8.65 -12.84
N PRO A 482 0.83 -9.44 -11.84
CA PRO A 482 -0.56 -9.87 -11.72
C PRO A 482 -1.51 -8.66 -11.62
N TYR A 483 -2.75 -8.81 -12.07
CA TYR A 483 -3.76 -7.78 -11.99
C TYR A 483 -4.63 -7.98 -10.75
N ILE A 484 -4.61 -7.00 -9.84
CA ILE A 484 -5.55 -6.94 -8.71
C ILE A 484 -6.78 -6.16 -9.19
N TRP A 485 -7.92 -6.84 -9.34
CA TRP A 485 -9.15 -6.31 -9.91
C TRP A 485 -10.03 -5.61 -8.88
N SER A 486 -10.15 -6.21 -7.70
CA SER A 486 -10.91 -5.66 -6.58
C SER A 486 -10.27 -6.03 -5.26
N VAL A 487 -10.45 -5.15 -4.29
CA VAL A 487 -10.03 -5.34 -2.90
C VAL A 487 -11.24 -4.97 -2.05
N GLU A 488 -11.69 -5.88 -1.22
CA GLU A 488 -12.79 -5.70 -0.30
C GLU A 488 -12.35 -6.12 1.11
N ALA A 489 -12.77 -5.35 2.11
CA ALA A 489 -12.58 -5.65 3.52
C ALA A 489 -13.95 -5.58 4.21
N ILE A 490 -14.35 -6.66 4.87
CA ILE A 490 -15.67 -6.84 5.46
C ILE A 490 -15.47 -7.02 6.97
N ASP A 491 -16.12 -6.18 7.77
CA ASP A 491 -16.14 -6.31 9.23
C ASP A 491 -17.22 -7.32 9.64
N ASN A 492 -16.82 -8.39 10.32
CA ASN A 492 -17.71 -9.44 10.82
C ASN A 492 -17.75 -9.45 12.36
N PHE A 493 -17.59 -8.30 13.01
CA PHE A 493 -17.56 -8.07 14.47
C PHE A 493 -16.33 -8.63 15.19
N TYR A 494 -15.93 -9.87 14.90
CA TYR A 494 -14.77 -10.52 15.53
C TYR A 494 -13.50 -10.41 14.68
N ASP A 495 -13.65 -10.39 13.36
CA ASP A 495 -12.57 -10.38 12.39
C ASP A 495 -12.90 -9.44 11.23
N VAL A 496 -11.86 -8.97 10.53
CA VAL A 496 -11.96 -8.32 9.24
C VAL A 496 -11.54 -9.30 8.16
N ASP A 497 -12.51 -9.69 7.32
CA ASP A 497 -12.29 -10.55 6.17
C ASP A 497 -11.82 -9.72 4.97
N PHE A 498 -10.69 -10.11 4.39
CA PHE A 498 -10.20 -9.57 3.13
C PHE A 498 -10.57 -10.49 1.98
N VAL A 499 -11.22 -9.93 0.96
CA VAL A 499 -11.56 -10.62 -0.29
C VAL A 499 -10.92 -9.85 -1.44
N VAL A 500 -9.96 -10.49 -2.12
CA VAL A 500 -9.18 -9.87 -3.19
C VAL A 500 -9.35 -10.66 -4.47
N ARG A 501 -9.86 -10.03 -5.53
CA ARG A 501 -9.88 -10.65 -6.86
C ARG A 501 -8.56 -10.36 -7.56
N VAL A 502 -7.84 -11.40 -7.93
CA VAL A 502 -6.54 -11.30 -8.60
C VAL A 502 -6.45 -12.28 -9.76
N ASP A 503 -5.87 -11.86 -10.87
CA ASP A 503 -5.67 -12.71 -12.05
C ASP A 503 -4.26 -12.55 -12.60
N ASP A 504 -3.70 -13.65 -13.07
CA ASP A 504 -2.51 -13.66 -13.90
C ASP A 504 -2.65 -14.71 -15.01
N ASN A 505 -2.55 -14.24 -16.25
CA ASN A 505 -2.80 -15.06 -17.43
C ASN A 505 -1.56 -15.83 -17.94
N ALA A 506 -0.42 -15.74 -17.25
CA ALA A 506 0.86 -16.23 -17.75
C ALA A 506 1.52 -17.26 -16.83
N SER A 507 1.96 -16.87 -15.64
CA SER A 507 2.66 -17.73 -14.68
C SER A 507 1.80 -18.17 -13.49
N GLY A 508 0.67 -17.50 -13.27
CA GLY A 508 -0.26 -17.77 -12.16
C GLY A 508 0.20 -17.09 -10.87
N ILE A 509 -0.72 -17.02 -9.90
CA ILE A 509 -0.51 -16.32 -8.63
C ILE A 509 0.31 -17.18 -7.66
N TYR A 510 1.40 -16.61 -7.13
CA TYR A 510 2.20 -17.22 -6.08
C TYR A 510 1.67 -16.87 -4.69
N ARG A 511 1.42 -15.57 -4.45
CA ARG A 511 0.93 -15.10 -3.15
C ARG A 511 0.15 -13.81 -3.27
N VAL A 512 -0.76 -13.61 -2.31
CA VAL A 512 -1.48 -12.36 -2.09
C VAL A 512 -1.34 -11.98 -0.63
N VAL A 513 -0.91 -10.75 -0.39
CA VAL A 513 -0.53 -10.26 0.93
C VAL A 513 -1.26 -8.96 1.21
N VAL A 514 -1.88 -8.87 2.38
CA VAL A 514 -2.39 -7.61 2.92
C VAL A 514 -1.42 -7.11 3.98
N LEU A 515 -0.95 -5.88 3.83
CA LEU A 515 -0.30 -5.16 4.92
C LEU A 515 -1.33 -4.21 5.53
N TYR A 516 -1.50 -4.31 6.85
CA TYR A 516 -2.50 -3.56 7.58
C TYR A 516 -1.93 -3.02 8.89
N ARG A 517 -2.58 -1.97 9.40
CA ARG A 517 -2.31 -1.39 10.71
C ARG A 517 -3.58 -0.73 11.24
N GLU A 518 -3.70 -0.62 12.55
CA GLU A 518 -4.77 0.16 13.17
C GLU A 518 -4.34 1.63 13.34
N LEU A 519 -5.27 2.54 13.08
CA LEU A 519 -5.10 3.97 13.31
C LEU A 519 -5.54 4.35 14.74
N LEU A 520 -4.87 3.78 15.74
CA LEU A 520 -5.01 4.21 17.14
C LEU A 520 -4.29 5.57 17.37
N PRO A 521 -4.47 6.23 18.53
CA PRO A 521 -3.76 7.47 18.84
C PRO A 521 -2.23 7.30 18.75
N LEU A 522 -1.54 8.31 18.21
CA LEU A 522 -0.08 8.30 17.98
C LEU A 522 0.80 7.99 19.23
N SER A 523 0.22 8.06 20.43
CA SER A 523 0.88 7.64 21.67
C SER A 523 1.10 6.12 21.74
N ASP A 524 0.30 5.33 21.02
CA ASP A 524 0.45 3.88 20.95
C ASP A 524 1.57 3.50 19.96
N ALA A 525 2.41 2.55 20.36
CA ALA A 525 3.48 2.03 19.51
C ALA A 525 2.98 1.06 18.44
N SER A 526 1.83 0.40 18.63
CA SER A 526 1.24 -0.52 17.65
C SER A 526 0.84 0.18 16.34
N THR A 527 0.50 1.47 16.40
CA THR A 527 0.15 2.31 15.23
C THR A 527 1.29 2.53 14.24
N ARG A 528 2.51 2.18 14.64
CA ARG A 528 3.78 2.49 13.97
C ARG A 528 4.43 1.28 13.32
N GLU A 529 3.68 0.18 13.18
CA GLU A 529 4.12 -1.08 12.61
C GLU A 529 3.12 -1.57 11.56
N TRP A 530 3.64 -2.08 10.45
CA TRP A 530 2.83 -2.80 9.47
C TRP A 530 2.74 -4.29 9.85
N LYS A 531 1.53 -4.75 10.15
CA LYS A 531 1.19 -6.16 10.33
C LYS A 531 0.91 -6.79 8.96
N LYS A 532 1.12 -8.11 8.85
CA LYS A 532 0.95 -8.87 7.60
C LYS A 532 -0.11 -9.94 7.74
N ALA A 533 -1.02 -10.02 6.78
CA ALA A 533 -1.93 -11.14 6.56
C ALA A 533 -1.66 -11.78 5.19
N GLU A 534 -1.46 -13.10 5.18
CA GLU A 534 -1.33 -13.89 3.95
C GLU A 534 -2.72 -14.39 3.54
N LEU A 535 -3.15 -14.10 2.32
CA LEU A 535 -4.44 -14.57 1.81
C LEU A 535 -4.26 -15.89 1.06
N THR A 536 -5.24 -16.77 1.20
CA THR A 536 -5.30 -18.04 0.49
C THR A 536 -5.96 -17.83 -0.88
N TYR A 537 -5.18 -17.98 -1.95
CA TYR A 537 -5.66 -17.87 -3.33
C TYR A 537 -6.30 -19.17 -3.83
N ASP A 538 -7.49 -19.07 -4.42
CA ASP A 538 -8.18 -20.15 -5.13
C ASP A 538 -8.15 -19.90 -6.65
N GLU A 539 -7.47 -20.79 -7.36
CA GLU A 539 -7.32 -20.72 -8.82
C GLU A 539 -8.63 -20.92 -9.59
N ASN A 540 -9.66 -21.54 -9.00
CA ASN A 540 -10.93 -21.80 -9.67
C ASN A 540 -11.83 -20.56 -9.70
N THR A 541 -11.76 -19.75 -8.65
CA THR A 541 -12.59 -18.56 -8.48
C THR A 541 -11.84 -17.28 -8.85
N GLY A 542 -10.51 -17.28 -8.77
CA GLY A 542 -9.67 -16.08 -8.96
C GLY A 542 -9.66 -15.15 -7.75
N TYR A 543 -10.09 -15.65 -6.58
CA TYR A 543 -10.14 -14.89 -5.34
C TYR A 543 -9.08 -15.36 -4.36
N ALA A 544 -8.49 -14.40 -3.64
CA ALA A 544 -7.69 -14.66 -2.46
C ALA A 544 -8.43 -14.14 -1.22
N VAL A 545 -8.56 -15.01 -0.22
CA VAL A 545 -9.33 -14.74 1.01
C VAL A 545 -8.49 -15.00 2.26
N GLY A 546 -8.75 -14.23 3.30
CA GLY A 546 -8.11 -14.39 4.61
C GLY A 546 -8.62 -13.33 5.58
N ASN A 547 -8.33 -13.51 6.85
CA ASN A 547 -8.87 -12.64 7.90
C ASN A 547 -7.80 -12.16 8.87
N VAL A 548 -8.12 -11.09 9.57
CA VAL A 548 -7.35 -10.55 10.69
C VAL A 548 -8.28 -10.24 11.85
N PRO A 549 -7.82 -10.32 13.11
CA PRO A 549 -8.64 -9.91 14.24
C PRO A 549 -9.18 -8.49 14.08
N SER A 550 -10.46 -8.29 14.40
CA SER A 550 -11.08 -6.97 14.49
C SER A 550 -10.75 -6.37 15.86
N GLU A 551 -9.94 -5.32 15.88
CA GLU A 551 -9.66 -4.50 17.07
C GLU A 551 -10.32 -3.14 16.87
N SER A 552 -10.98 -2.57 17.90
CA SER A 552 -11.81 -1.36 17.73
C SER A 552 -11.05 -0.18 17.11
N GLY A 553 -11.64 0.47 16.10
CA GLY A 553 -11.08 1.67 15.46
C GLY A 553 -11.09 1.61 13.93
N THR A 554 -10.18 2.36 13.29
CA THR A 554 -10.03 2.35 11.83
C THR A 554 -8.83 1.51 11.43
N ILE A 555 -9.00 0.55 10.53
CA ILE A 555 -7.91 -0.20 9.91
C ILE A 555 -7.48 0.50 8.63
N GLU A 556 -6.18 0.69 8.46
CA GLU A 556 -5.57 1.17 7.23
C GLU A 556 -4.72 0.07 6.59
N TYR A 557 -4.91 -0.20 5.30
CA TYR A 557 -4.29 -1.35 4.65
C TYR A 557 -4.02 -1.14 3.15
N PHE A 558 -3.21 -2.02 2.58
CA PHE A 558 -3.01 -2.15 1.14
C PHE A 558 -2.65 -3.59 0.76
N VAL A 559 -2.87 -3.94 -0.50
CA VAL A 559 -2.73 -5.32 -0.99
C VAL A 559 -1.60 -5.40 -1.99
N GLN A 560 -0.84 -6.49 -1.92
CA GLN A 560 0.21 -6.82 -2.86
C GLN A 560 0.00 -8.24 -3.37
N ALA A 561 0.27 -8.50 -4.64
CA ALA A 561 0.23 -9.83 -5.22
C ALA A 561 1.54 -10.10 -5.96
N ALA A 562 2.07 -11.32 -5.83
CA ALA A 562 3.21 -11.78 -6.60
C ALA A 562 2.82 -13.00 -7.44
N ASP A 563 3.29 -13.05 -8.68
CA ASP A 563 3.13 -14.21 -9.56
C ASP A 563 4.28 -15.22 -9.40
N MET A 564 4.18 -16.35 -10.09
CA MET A 564 5.20 -17.40 -10.07
C MET A 564 6.48 -17.03 -10.85
N ALA A 565 6.43 -16.00 -11.70
CA ALA A 565 7.59 -15.43 -12.39
C ALA A 565 8.37 -14.40 -11.53
N GLY A 566 7.80 -13.99 -10.40
CA GLY A 566 8.35 -13.05 -9.43
C GLY A 566 7.95 -11.59 -9.65
N ASN A 567 7.03 -11.29 -10.55
CA ASN A 567 6.53 -9.92 -10.72
C ASN A 567 5.54 -9.59 -9.59
N VAL A 568 5.54 -8.33 -9.14
CA VAL A 568 4.73 -7.89 -7.99
C VAL A 568 3.84 -6.73 -8.39
N ALA A 569 2.57 -6.81 -8.03
CA ALA A 569 1.59 -5.73 -8.12
C ALA A 569 1.22 -5.22 -6.73
N VAL A 570 0.82 -3.95 -6.67
CA VAL A 570 0.34 -3.27 -5.45
C VAL A 570 -0.98 -2.58 -5.78
N ALA A 571 -1.98 -2.77 -4.93
CA ALA A 571 -3.27 -2.09 -5.00
C ALA A 571 -3.40 -1.07 -3.87
N LEU A 572 -3.86 0.13 -4.23
CA LEU A 572 -4.08 1.29 -3.36
C LEU A 572 -5.44 1.91 -3.73
N ASP A 573 -6.11 2.57 -2.79
CA ASP A 573 -7.29 3.40 -3.05
C ASP A 573 -6.87 4.76 -3.62
N HIS A 574 -6.76 4.86 -4.95
CA HIS A 574 -6.39 6.10 -5.64
C HIS A 574 -5.07 6.71 -5.11
N ASN A 575 -3.99 5.90 -5.01
CA ASN A 575 -2.70 6.23 -4.38
C ASN A 575 -2.77 6.56 -2.88
N ARG A 576 -3.85 6.16 -2.19
CA ARG A 576 -3.96 6.18 -0.74
C ARG A 576 -4.09 4.75 -0.23
N MET A 577 -3.80 4.56 1.05
CA MET A 577 -4.13 3.30 1.70
C MET A 577 -5.64 3.16 1.79
N PHE A 578 -6.15 1.93 1.65
CA PHE A 578 -7.54 1.63 1.94
C PHE A 578 -7.81 1.85 3.43
N ARG A 579 -9.05 2.21 3.77
CA ARG A 579 -9.49 2.37 5.15
C ARG A 579 -10.83 1.70 5.36
N LEU A 580 -10.96 1.01 6.48
CA LEU A 580 -12.20 0.46 7.00
C LEU A 580 -12.43 1.05 8.39
N GLU A 581 -13.53 1.78 8.57
CA GLU A 581 -14.01 2.18 9.89
C GLU A 581 -14.80 1.01 10.46
N LEU A 582 -14.38 0.49 11.61
CA LEU A 582 -15.08 -0.60 12.29
C LEU A 582 -16.21 -0.01 13.11
N GLU A 583 -17.41 -0.55 12.96
CA GLU A 583 -18.60 -0.10 13.68
C GLU A 583 -18.47 -0.55 15.14
N THR A 584 -18.49 0.38 16.10
CA THR A 584 -18.63 0.03 17.52
C THR A 584 -20.11 -0.15 17.82
N SER A 585 -20.59 -1.40 17.72
CA SER A 585 -21.92 -1.77 18.19
C SER A 585 -21.97 -1.74 19.73
N ASP A 586 -23.08 -1.25 20.26
CA ASP A 586 -23.49 -1.21 21.67
C ASP A 586 -24.95 -1.68 21.65
N PHE A 587 -25.13 -3.00 21.73
CA PHE A 587 -26.38 -3.69 21.43
C PHE A 587 -27.48 -3.37 22.44
N ASP A 588 -27.09 -3.06 23.68
CA ASP A 588 -28.02 -2.81 24.78
C ASP A 588 -28.07 -1.34 25.26
N ASP A 589 -27.31 -0.45 24.61
CA ASP A 589 -27.23 1.00 24.82
C ASP A 589 -26.79 1.38 26.25
N ASP A 590 -25.92 0.58 26.89
CA ASP A 590 -25.43 0.85 28.24
C ASP A 590 -24.20 1.76 28.30
N GLY A 591 -23.56 2.00 27.14
CA GLY A 591 -22.37 2.82 26.98
C GLY A 591 -21.04 2.04 27.00
N VAL A 592 -21.09 0.71 27.04
CA VAL A 592 -19.97 -0.22 26.88
C VAL A 592 -20.10 -0.91 25.51
N PRO A 593 -19.10 -0.83 24.62
CA PRO A 593 -19.19 -1.51 23.32
C PRO A 593 -19.26 -3.04 23.48
N ASP A 594 -19.99 -3.72 22.59
CA ASP A 594 -20.24 -5.19 22.65
C ASP A 594 -18.98 -6.03 22.85
N ASN A 595 -17.85 -5.61 22.28
CA ASN A 595 -16.58 -6.34 22.38
C ASN A 595 -15.85 -6.17 23.72
N GLN A 596 -16.35 -5.30 24.58
CA GLN A 596 -15.85 -4.99 25.92
C GLN A 596 -16.92 -5.21 26.99
N ASP A 597 -18.12 -5.64 26.59
CA ASP A 597 -19.28 -5.82 27.45
C ASP A 597 -19.38 -7.26 27.96
N ASN A 598 -19.26 -7.45 29.27
CA ASN A 598 -19.42 -8.75 29.92
C ASN A 598 -20.89 -9.23 30.00
N CYS A 599 -21.84 -8.41 29.58
CA CYS A 599 -23.24 -8.74 29.39
C CYS A 599 -23.85 -8.12 28.12
N TYR A 600 -23.31 -8.45 26.94
CA TYR A 600 -23.67 -7.87 25.62
C TYR A 600 -25.16 -7.53 25.32
N ALA A 601 -26.11 -8.20 25.98
CA ALA A 601 -27.54 -8.02 25.76
C ALA A 601 -28.31 -7.45 26.97
N VAL A 602 -27.65 -7.15 28.08
CA VAL A 602 -28.27 -6.74 29.34
C VAL A 602 -27.51 -5.56 29.94
N PRO A 603 -28.10 -4.34 29.92
CA PRO A 603 -27.37 -3.12 30.27
C PRO A 603 -26.75 -3.14 31.66
N ASN A 604 -25.43 -3.07 31.75
CA ASN A 604 -24.62 -2.99 32.96
C ASN A 604 -23.37 -2.12 32.78
N ALA A 605 -23.59 -0.81 32.64
CA ALA A 605 -22.53 0.18 32.45
C ALA A 605 -21.41 0.19 33.52
N ASP A 606 -21.60 -0.48 34.66
CA ASP A 606 -20.59 -0.65 35.71
C ASP A 606 -19.71 -1.90 35.57
N GLN A 607 -20.11 -2.83 34.69
CA GLN A 607 -19.39 -4.05 34.32
C GLN A 607 -18.96 -4.86 35.56
N LEU A 608 -19.83 -4.89 36.58
CA LEU A 608 -19.59 -5.67 37.79
C LEU A 608 -19.58 -7.16 37.45
N ASP A 609 -18.59 -7.85 38.01
CA ASP A 609 -18.32 -9.28 37.84
C ASP A 609 -17.74 -9.76 39.19
N GLY A 610 -18.63 -10.27 40.04
CA GLY A 610 -18.40 -10.60 41.44
C GLY A 610 -17.39 -11.73 41.62
N ASP A 611 -17.43 -12.73 40.75
CA ASP A 611 -16.63 -13.94 40.82
C ASP A 611 -15.45 -13.99 39.81
N ASN A 612 -15.40 -13.03 38.88
CA ASN A 612 -14.39 -12.88 37.81
C ASN A 612 -14.38 -14.03 36.80
N ASP A 613 -15.54 -14.61 36.49
CA ASP A 613 -15.66 -15.66 35.48
C ASP A 613 -15.78 -15.12 34.03
N GLY A 614 -15.99 -13.81 33.89
CA GLY A 614 -16.12 -13.10 32.62
C GLY A 614 -17.56 -12.84 32.18
N LEU A 615 -18.57 -13.28 32.93
CA LEU A 615 -19.97 -12.86 32.81
C LEU A 615 -20.25 -11.76 33.83
N GLY A 616 -20.99 -10.73 33.42
CA GLY A 616 -21.37 -9.68 34.37
C GLY A 616 -22.48 -10.13 35.32
N ASP A 617 -22.50 -9.56 36.53
CA ASP A 617 -23.44 -9.84 37.63
C ASP A 617 -24.91 -9.85 37.21
N VAL A 618 -25.27 -9.08 36.18
CA VAL A 618 -26.64 -8.91 35.70
C VAL A 618 -27.10 -10.02 34.74
N CYS A 619 -26.16 -10.71 34.09
CA CYS A 619 -26.42 -11.78 33.13
C CYS A 619 -25.85 -13.13 33.59
N ASP A 620 -25.11 -13.15 34.69
CA ASP A 620 -24.69 -14.36 35.37
C ASP A 620 -25.84 -15.01 36.15
N LEU A 621 -25.95 -16.34 36.06
CA LEU A 621 -26.93 -17.16 36.76
C LEU A 621 -26.45 -17.61 38.14
N ASP A 622 -25.16 -17.50 38.46
CA ASP A 622 -24.52 -17.97 39.70
C ASP A 622 -23.38 -17.00 40.10
N ARG A 623 -23.76 -15.80 40.55
CA ARG A 623 -22.90 -14.61 40.58
C ARG A 623 -21.71 -14.68 41.54
N ASP A 624 -21.74 -15.57 42.52
CA ASP A 624 -20.64 -15.80 43.45
C ASP A 624 -19.96 -17.18 43.29
N ASN A 625 -20.42 -17.99 42.33
CA ASN A 625 -19.87 -19.29 41.95
C ASN A 625 -19.90 -20.35 43.07
N ASP A 626 -20.88 -20.29 43.96
CA ASP A 626 -21.05 -21.28 45.02
C ASP A 626 -21.78 -22.56 44.58
N LYS A 627 -22.23 -22.57 43.30
CA LYS A 627 -22.95 -23.63 42.58
C LYS A 627 -24.45 -23.64 42.83
N ARG A 628 -25.01 -22.55 43.36
CA ARG A 628 -26.43 -22.41 43.57
C ARG A 628 -26.92 -21.17 42.84
N ILE A 629 -27.68 -21.40 41.76
CA ILE A 629 -28.13 -20.30 40.92
C ILE A 629 -28.90 -19.22 41.71
N ASN A 630 -28.70 -17.96 41.33
CA ASN A 630 -29.17 -16.75 42.01
C ASN A 630 -30.64 -16.77 42.44
N ILE A 631 -31.51 -17.48 41.71
CA ILE A 631 -32.96 -17.58 42.02
C ILE A 631 -33.30 -18.58 43.14
N PHE A 632 -32.40 -19.50 43.44
CA PHE A 632 -32.53 -20.49 44.50
C PHE A 632 -31.55 -20.26 45.64
N ASP A 633 -30.68 -19.28 45.49
CA ASP A 633 -29.80 -18.77 46.51
C ASP A 633 -30.42 -17.53 47.18
N ARG A 634 -30.41 -17.54 48.51
CA ARG A 634 -30.90 -16.40 49.30
C ARG A 634 -29.86 -15.29 49.39
N PHE A 635 -28.57 -15.60 49.23
CA PHE A 635 -27.45 -14.68 49.33
C PHE A 635 -26.56 -14.71 48.07
N PRO A 636 -27.08 -14.27 46.89
CA PRO A 636 -26.41 -14.40 45.58
C PRO A 636 -25.13 -13.60 45.36
N ASP A 637 -24.58 -13.01 46.42
CA ASP A 637 -23.33 -12.24 46.40
C ASP A 637 -22.37 -12.71 47.51
N ASP A 638 -22.67 -13.82 48.20
CA ASP A 638 -21.91 -14.38 49.33
C ASP A 638 -21.66 -15.88 49.13
N PRO A 639 -20.47 -16.27 48.61
CA PRO A 639 -20.22 -17.65 48.24
C PRO A 639 -20.10 -18.62 49.44
N ASP A 640 -20.12 -18.09 50.66
CA ASP A 640 -20.08 -18.87 51.89
C ASP A 640 -21.50 -19.13 52.45
N GLU A 641 -22.58 -18.66 51.82
CA GLU A 641 -23.93 -18.77 52.36
C GLU A 641 -25.01 -18.96 51.28
N THR A 642 -25.96 -19.87 51.50
CA THR A 642 -27.06 -20.10 50.55
C THR A 642 -28.47 -20.19 51.12
N THR A 643 -28.62 -20.24 52.45
CA THR A 643 -29.89 -20.52 53.11
C THR A 643 -30.18 -19.54 54.25
N ASP A 644 -31.46 -19.28 54.46
CA ASP A 644 -32.05 -18.37 55.47
C ASP A 644 -33.36 -19.03 55.86
N LYS A 645 -33.26 -20.07 56.68
CA LYS A 645 -34.35 -21.02 56.92
C LYS A 645 -35.56 -20.36 57.58
N ASP A 646 -35.32 -19.48 58.54
CA ASP A 646 -36.37 -18.74 59.25
C ASP A 646 -36.75 -17.41 58.56
N ASN A 647 -35.99 -17.00 57.53
CA ASN A 647 -36.15 -15.76 56.78
C ASN A 647 -35.96 -14.48 57.60
N ASP A 648 -35.13 -14.48 58.63
CA ASP A 648 -34.78 -13.28 59.41
C ASP A 648 -33.72 -12.40 58.74
N GLY A 649 -33.03 -12.93 57.73
CA GLY A 649 -32.04 -12.25 56.91
C GLY A 649 -30.59 -12.40 57.40
N ILE A 650 -30.35 -13.23 58.40
CA ILE A 650 -29.03 -13.80 58.72
C ILE A 650 -28.99 -15.18 58.04
N GLY A 651 -27.85 -15.51 57.41
CA GLY A 651 -27.70 -16.82 56.79
C GLY A 651 -27.45 -17.90 57.83
N ASP A 652 -27.90 -19.12 57.56
CA ASP A 652 -27.81 -20.26 58.49
C ASP A 652 -26.36 -20.53 58.97
N ASN A 653 -25.31 -20.20 58.20
CA ASN A 653 -23.93 -20.35 58.65
C ASN A 653 -23.49 -19.31 59.71
N GLU A 654 -24.19 -18.16 59.81
CA GLU A 654 -23.97 -17.12 60.82
C GLU A 654 -25.10 -17.06 61.87
N ASP A 655 -26.27 -17.64 61.60
CA ASP A 655 -27.40 -17.74 62.53
C ASP A 655 -27.13 -18.80 63.63
N PRO A 656 -27.33 -18.49 64.91
CA PRO A 656 -27.24 -19.47 65.99
C PRO A 656 -28.53 -20.28 66.27
N ASP A 657 -29.63 -20.00 65.55
CA ASP A 657 -30.97 -20.58 65.73
C ASP A 657 -31.70 -20.62 64.37
N ASP A 658 -31.26 -21.51 63.48
CA ASP A 658 -31.60 -21.56 62.04
C ASP A 658 -33.12 -21.61 61.74
N ASP A 659 -33.93 -22.11 62.68
CA ASP A 659 -35.38 -22.16 62.55
C ASP A 659 -36.14 -21.27 63.53
N ASN A 660 -35.44 -20.54 64.39
CA ASN A 660 -35.95 -19.52 65.32
C ASN A 660 -37.07 -20.02 66.23
N ASP A 661 -36.93 -21.25 66.72
CA ASP A 661 -37.88 -21.88 67.62
C ASP A 661 -37.61 -21.60 69.12
N ASP A 662 -36.68 -20.68 69.40
CA ASP A 662 -36.11 -20.30 70.69
C ASP A 662 -35.11 -21.34 71.27
N ILE A 663 -34.58 -22.27 70.45
CA ILE A 663 -33.54 -23.24 70.83
C ILE A 663 -32.35 -23.12 69.86
N ASN A 664 -31.19 -22.70 70.37
CA ASN A 664 -29.98 -22.64 69.57
C ASN A 664 -29.62 -24.00 68.92
N ASP A 665 -29.02 -23.99 67.72
CA ASP A 665 -28.71 -25.21 66.94
C ASP A 665 -27.81 -26.21 67.69
N ASP A 666 -26.99 -25.73 68.62
CA ASP A 666 -26.11 -26.59 69.43
C ASP A 666 -26.86 -27.39 70.52
N GLU A 667 -28.10 -26.99 70.80
CA GLU A 667 -29.01 -27.62 71.76
C GLU A 667 -30.30 -28.17 71.10
N ASP A 668 -30.52 -27.93 69.80
CA ASP A 668 -31.67 -28.41 69.04
C ASP A 668 -31.38 -29.70 68.25
N ASN A 669 -32.29 -30.67 68.34
CA ASN A 669 -32.22 -31.94 67.61
C ASN A 669 -32.97 -31.91 66.27
N CYS A 670 -33.63 -30.80 65.93
CA CYS A 670 -34.30 -30.57 64.67
C CYS A 670 -34.06 -29.12 64.18
N THR A 671 -32.78 -28.74 63.99
CA THR A 671 -32.22 -27.40 63.68
C THR A 671 -32.74 -26.70 62.40
N ASN A 672 -33.94 -27.02 61.95
CA ASN A 672 -34.36 -26.95 60.56
C ASN A 672 -35.89 -26.88 60.42
N LEU A 673 -36.65 -26.90 61.52
CA LEU A 673 -38.09 -27.04 61.63
C LEU A 673 -38.67 -26.34 62.87
N PHE A 674 -39.29 -25.18 62.63
CA PHE A 674 -40.00 -24.39 63.64
C PHE A 674 -40.98 -25.24 64.50
N GLY A 675 -40.57 -25.60 65.72
CA GLY A 675 -41.45 -26.17 66.73
C GLY A 675 -40.97 -27.41 67.48
N GLY A 676 -39.85 -27.32 68.21
CA GLY A 676 -39.59 -27.93 69.52
C GLY A 676 -39.64 -29.47 69.65
N ASP A 677 -38.49 -30.04 70.04
CA ASP A 677 -38.23 -31.37 70.61
C ASP A 677 -39.34 -32.45 70.45
N ASP A 678 -39.53 -32.96 69.22
CA ASP A 678 -40.12 -34.28 69.03
C ASP A 678 -39.13 -35.36 69.50
N VAL A 679 -39.65 -36.38 70.19
CA VAL A 679 -38.88 -37.50 70.74
C VAL A 679 -39.30 -38.83 70.11
N THR A 680 -40.18 -38.78 69.12
CA THR A 680 -40.68 -39.94 68.38
C THR A 680 -39.72 -40.20 67.23
N ASP A 681 -39.14 -41.41 67.16
CA ASP A 681 -38.16 -41.84 66.17
C ASP A 681 -38.58 -43.27 65.76
N THR A 682 -39.26 -43.37 64.61
CA THR A 682 -40.03 -44.56 64.19
C THR A 682 -39.13 -45.64 63.62
N ASP A 683 -38.07 -45.28 62.91
CA ASP A 683 -37.08 -46.20 62.35
C ASP A 683 -35.85 -46.42 63.27
N ASN A 684 -35.69 -45.60 64.31
CA ASN A 684 -34.62 -45.57 65.31
C ASN A 684 -33.23 -45.22 64.75
N ASP A 685 -33.15 -44.38 63.73
CA ASP A 685 -31.90 -43.93 63.13
C ASP A 685 -31.20 -42.80 63.92
N GLY A 686 -31.93 -42.16 64.85
CA GLY A 686 -31.46 -41.09 65.71
C GLY A 686 -31.99 -39.69 65.37
N LEU A 687 -32.76 -39.53 64.30
CA LEU A 687 -33.55 -38.33 63.99
C LEU A 687 -35.00 -38.53 64.47
N PRO A 688 -35.63 -37.54 65.12
CA PRO A 688 -37.05 -37.59 65.39
C PRO A 688 -37.86 -37.47 64.09
N ASN A 689 -39.02 -38.14 64.04
CA ASN A 689 -39.94 -38.12 62.90
C ASN A 689 -40.27 -36.71 62.38
N ALA A 690 -40.27 -35.70 63.27
CA ALA A 690 -40.53 -34.33 62.85
C ALA A 690 -39.51 -33.79 61.85
N CYS A 691 -38.25 -34.22 61.93
CA CYS A 691 -37.14 -33.79 61.07
C CYS A 691 -36.35 -34.96 60.43
N ASP A 692 -36.86 -36.18 60.55
CA ASP A 692 -36.49 -37.31 59.73
C ASP A 692 -37.20 -37.18 58.37
N SER A 693 -36.50 -37.58 57.32
CA SER A 693 -37.02 -37.50 55.96
C SER A 693 -37.52 -38.84 55.43
N ASP A 694 -37.30 -39.94 56.16
CA ASP A 694 -37.69 -41.32 55.83
C ASP A 694 -38.09 -42.03 57.13
N ASP A 695 -39.23 -41.61 57.68
CA ASP A 695 -39.74 -41.93 59.02
C ASP A 695 -39.81 -43.44 59.33
N ASP A 696 -39.85 -44.32 58.32
CA ASP A 696 -39.91 -45.78 58.48
C ASP A 696 -38.71 -46.55 57.93
N GLY A 697 -37.73 -45.85 57.37
CA GLY A 697 -36.47 -46.37 56.87
C GLY A 697 -36.62 -47.33 55.68
N ASP A 698 -37.62 -47.14 54.83
CA ASP A 698 -37.86 -47.96 53.63
C ASP A 698 -37.08 -47.48 52.39
N ASN A 699 -36.27 -46.42 52.55
CA ASN A 699 -35.51 -45.71 51.52
C ASN A 699 -36.38 -44.85 50.58
N LYS A 700 -37.63 -44.56 50.92
CA LYS A 700 -38.46 -43.55 50.25
C LYS A 700 -38.71 -42.37 51.19
N PRO A 701 -38.37 -41.14 50.76
CA PRO A 701 -38.64 -39.99 51.60
C PRO A 701 -40.13 -39.79 51.86
N ASP A 702 -40.51 -39.36 53.07
CA ASP A 702 -41.89 -39.19 53.53
C ASP A 702 -42.81 -38.45 52.55
N TYR A 703 -42.29 -37.39 51.93
CA TYR A 703 -43.06 -36.58 50.98
C TYR A 703 -43.37 -37.32 49.66
N LYS A 704 -42.69 -38.45 49.42
CA LYS A 704 -42.88 -39.38 48.29
C LYS A 704 -43.40 -40.74 48.73
N ASP A 705 -43.63 -40.94 50.01
CA ASP A 705 -44.23 -42.15 50.54
C ASP A 705 -45.74 -41.95 50.79
N GLU A 706 -46.55 -42.85 50.24
CA GLU A 706 -48.00 -42.82 50.44
C GLU A 706 -48.38 -43.28 51.86
N LEU A 707 -47.48 -44.00 52.55
CA LEU A 707 -47.61 -44.42 53.95
C LEU A 707 -46.27 -44.26 54.71
N PRO A 708 -45.89 -43.03 55.09
CA PRO A 708 -44.57 -42.69 55.69
C PRO A 708 -44.21 -43.35 57.03
N LEU A 709 -44.97 -44.35 57.49
CA LEU A 709 -44.75 -45.06 58.76
C LEU A 709 -44.85 -46.59 58.57
N ASP A 710 -44.88 -47.11 57.33
CA ASP A 710 -45.06 -48.53 56.98
C ASP A 710 -44.19 -49.04 55.81
N VAL A 711 -43.05 -49.62 56.17
CA VAL A 711 -41.95 -50.18 55.35
C VAL A 711 -42.30 -51.25 54.27
N ASN A 712 -43.55 -51.49 53.84
CA ASN A 712 -43.93 -52.64 52.97
C ASN A 712 -44.89 -52.38 51.77
N GLN A 713 -44.86 -51.26 51.04
CA GLN A 713 -45.83 -50.96 49.95
C GLN A 713 -45.37 -51.26 48.48
N ALA A 714 -46.32 -51.56 47.57
CA ALA A 714 -46.17 -51.67 46.08
C ALA A 714 -46.97 -50.53 45.37
N THR A 715 -46.49 -49.99 44.23
CA THR A 715 -46.96 -48.72 43.62
C THR A 715 -47.82 -48.90 42.34
N ASP A 716 -48.84 -48.04 42.17
CA ASP A 716 -49.75 -47.90 41.00
C ASP A 716 -50.03 -46.39 40.88
N PHE A 717 -49.14 -45.68 40.19
CA PHE A 717 -48.98 -44.23 40.29
C PHE A 717 -50.14 -43.46 39.62
N ASP A 718 -50.60 -43.92 38.47
CA ASP A 718 -51.66 -43.26 37.70
C ASP A 718 -53.07 -43.82 37.97
N LYS A 719 -53.16 -44.86 38.82
CA LYS A 719 -54.40 -45.46 39.35
C LYS A 719 -55.25 -46.11 38.28
N ASP A 720 -54.62 -46.58 37.22
CA ASP A 720 -55.30 -47.24 36.12
C ASP A 720 -55.46 -48.75 36.31
N THR A 721 -54.91 -49.30 37.41
CA THR A 721 -54.91 -50.71 37.86
C THR A 721 -53.80 -51.61 37.31
N ILE A 722 -52.84 -51.05 36.56
CA ILE A 722 -51.58 -51.71 36.21
C ILE A 722 -50.50 -51.26 37.22
N ASP A 723 -49.65 -52.20 37.66
CA ASP A 723 -48.51 -51.88 38.55
C ASP A 723 -47.43 -51.19 37.72
N ASP A 724 -46.78 -50.14 38.25
CA ASP A 724 -45.82 -49.31 37.51
C ASP A 724 -44.69 -50.15 36.85
N VAL A 725 -44.34 -51.30 37.43
CA VAL A 725 -43.30 -52.19 36.89
C VAL A 725 -43.75 -53.00 35.67
N GLU A 726 -45.06 -53.08 35.42
CA GLU A 726 -45.70 -53.73 34.28
C GLU A 726 -46.45 -52.74 33.36
N ASP A 727 -46.31 -51.43 33.62
CA ASP A 727 -46.97 -50.35 32.91
C ASP A 727 -46.03 -49.68 31.89
N ASN A 728 -46.40 -49.67 30.61
CA ASN A 728 -45.66 -48.97 29.56
C ASN A 728 -45.97 -47.47 29.46
N CYS A 729 -46.92 -46.96 30.25
CA CYS A 729 -47.12 -45.54 30.54
C CYS A 729 -47.40 -45.29 32.04
N PRO A 730 -46.41 -45.47 32.94
CA PRO A 730 -46.60 -45.45 34.40
C PRO A 730 -47.23 -44.19 35.01
N LEU A 731 -47.34 -43.10 34.23
CA LEU A 731 -47.88 -41.81 34.68
C LEU A 731 -49.17 -41.41 33.94
N VAL A 732 -49.61 -42.20 32.93
CA VAL A 732 -50.69 -41.84 32.02
C VAL A 732 -51.64 -43.04 31.84
N PRO A 733 -52.87 -42.99 32.38
CA PRO A 733 -53.76 -44.15 32.44
C PRO A 733 -54.02 -44.80 31.09
N ASN A 734 -53.50 -46.01 30.89
CA ASN A 734 -53.60 -46.77 29.65
C ASN A 734 -53.70 -48.30 29.88
N THR A 735 -54.78 -48.74 30.53
CA THR A 735 -55.15 -50.17 30.70
C THR A 735 -55.06 -51.10 29.47
N ASN A 736 -54.91 -50.57 28.25
CA ASN A 736 -54.74 -51.35 27.02
C ASN A 736 -53.27 -51.65 26.67
N GLN A 737 -52.30 -50.95 27.27
CA GLN A 737 -50.86 -51.13 27.11
C GLN A 737 -50.43 -51.22 25.64
N LEU A 738 -51.08 -50.45 24.75
CA LEU A 738 -50.79 -50.50 23.32
C LEU A 738 -49.44 -49.81 23.04
N ASP A 739 -48.56 -50.51 22.35
CA ASP A 739 -47.25 -50.03 21.90
C ASP A 739 -47.11 -50.44 20.42
N SER A 740 -47.38 -49.50 19.52
CA SER A 740 -47.49 -49.76 18.07
C SER A 740 -46.14 -49.86 17.37
N ASN A 741 -45.10 -49.21 17.90
CA ASN A 741 -43.75 -49.21 17.34
C ASN A 741 -42.80 -50.21 18.04
N ASN A 742 -43.24 -50.84 19.13
CA ASN A 742 -42.54 -51.82 19.98
C ASN A 742 -41.22 -51.28 20.57
N ASP A 743 -41.16 -50.01 20.94
CA ASP A 743 -39.98 -49.42 21.58
C ASP A 743 -39.98 -49.52 23.12
N GLY A 744 -41.07 -50.01 23.72
CA GLY A 744 -41.24 -50.18 25.16
C GLY A 744 -41.94 -49.01 25.85
N VAL A 745 -42.27 -47.93 25.13
CA VAL A 745 -43.11 -46.82 25.60
C VAL A 745 -44.50 -46.97 24.97
N GLY A 746 -45.57 -46.87 25.77
CA GLY A 746 -46.92 -47.01 25.25
C GLY A 746 -47.34 -45.83 24.37
N ASP A 747 -48.21 -46.10 23.39
CA ASP A 747 -48.78 -45.09 22.49
C ASP A 747 -49.47 -43.94 23.24
N ALA A 748 -49.90 -44.17 24.50
CA ALA A 748 -50.55 -43.16 25.33
C ALA A 748 -49.59 -42.12 25.92
N CYS A 749 -48.28 -42.40 25.92
CA CYS A 749 -47.23 -41.57 26.52
C CYS A 749 -46.02 -41.37 25.59
N SER A 750 -46.15 -41.71 24.30
CA SER A 750 -45.15 -41.46 23.26
C SER A 750 -45.50 -40.18 22.48
N PRO A 751 -44.68 -39.11 22.54
CA PRO A 751 -44.82 -37.97 21.65
C PRO A 751 -44.21 -38.31 20.27
N GLU A 752 -45.01 -38.24 19.20
CA GLU A 752 -44.48 -38.16 17.83
C GLU A 752 -43.69 -36.83 17.67
N PRO A 753 -42.63 -36.77 16.84
CA PRO A 753 -41.83 -35.55 16.69
C PRO A 753 -42.64 -34.43 16.01
N GLU A 754 -42.61 -33.23 16.60
CA GLU A 754 -43.23 -32.01 16.08
C GLU A 754 -42.33 -31.32 15.03
N THR A 755 -41.98 -32.00 13.93
CA THR A 755 -41.16 -31.41 12.85
C THR A 755 -41.98 -31.03 11.60
N ALA A 756 -41.46 -30.08 10.82
CA ALA A 756 -41.98 -29.60 9.55
C ALA A 756 -40.83 -29.48 8.53
N LEU A 757 -41.15 -29.31 7.24
CA LEU A 757 -40.16 -29.11 6.16
C LEU A 757 -40.32 -27.71 5.54
N ILE A 758 -39.19 -27.01 5.38
CA ILE A 758 -39.11 -25.75 4.62
C ILE A 758 -38.17 -25.95 3.43
N THR A 759 -38.61 -25.58 2.23
CA THR A 759 -37.81 -25.63 1.00
C THR A 759 -37.65 -24.23 0.43
N ILE A 760 -36.41 -23.79 0.21
CA ILE A 760 -36.09 -22.51 -0.43
C ILE A 760 -35.66 -22.80 -1.87
N VAL A 761 -36.20 -22.03 -2.81
CA VAL A 761 -36.02 -22.21 -4.26
C VAL A 761 -35.56 -20.89 -4.87
N LYS A 762 -34.56 -20.92 -5.76
CA LYS A 762 -34.05 -19.73 -6.45
C LYS A 762 -34.39 -19.76 -7.94
N ASP A 763 -34.99 -18.68 -8.44
CA ASP A 763 -35.34 -18.47 -9.85
C ASP A 763 -34.79 -17.10 -10.33
N ALA A 764 -34.03 -17.04 -11.41
CA ALA A 764 -33.53 -15.79 -12.01
C ALA A 764 -33.97 -15.65 -13.48
N ASP A 765 -34.49 -14.48 -13.83
CA ASP A 765 -35.00 -14.14 -15.17
C ASP A 765 -34.14 -12.99 -15.72
N VAL A 766 -33.12 -13.22 -16.55
CA VAL A 766 -32.75 -14.39 -17.37
C VAL A 766 -32.00 -15.52 -16.63
N GLU A 767 -32.27 -16.77 -17.04
CA GLU A 767 -31.54 -17.98 -16.62
C GLU A 767 -30.01 -17.76 -16.63
N SER A 768 -29.35 -17.86 -15.46
CA SER A 768 -27.96 -17.47 -15.26
C SER A 768 -27.29 -18.30 -14.16
N GLU A 769 -26.07 -18.82 -14.38
CA GLU A 769 -25.24 -19.54 -13.39
C GLU A 769 -24.75 -18.65 -12.21
N THR A 770 -25.47 -17.58 -11.90
CA THR A 770 -25.20 -16.68 -10.78
C THR A 770 -25.58 -17.36 -9.48
N GLU A 771 -24.68 -17.28 -8.51
CA GLU A 771 -24.88 -17.77 -7.15
C GLU A 771 -25.53 -16.67 -6.29
N PHE A 772 -26.64 -17.00 -5.63
CA PHE A 772 -27.39 -16.10 -4.76
C PHE A 772 -27.21 -16.53 -3.31
N ARG A 773 -26.92 -15.56 -2.45
CA ARG A 773 -26.64 -15.75 -1.03
C ARG A 773 -27.92 -15.60 -0.22
N PHE A 774 -28.10 -16.48 0.76
CA PHE A 774 -29.20 -16.43 1.71
C PHE A 774 -28.68 -16.42 3.16
N THR A 775 -29.33 -15.63 4.01
CA THR A 775 -29.20 -15.66 5.47
C THR A 775 -30.50 -16.15 6.08
N SER A 776 -30.42 -16.98 7.13
CA SER A 776 -31.62 -17.50 7.79
C SER A 776 -31.37 -17.92 9.23
N ASP A 777 -32.45 -18.14 9.99
CA ASP A 777 -32.44 -18.78 11.31
C ASP A 777 -32.79 -20.29 11.25
N LEU A 778 -32.70 -20.90 10.06
CA LEU A 778 -32.93 -22.33 9.86
C LEU A 778 -31.79 -23.19 10.46
N PRO A 779 -32.08 -24.40 10.98
CA PRO A 779 -31.07 -25.30 11.53
C PRO A 779 -30.05 -25.78 10.47
N ASP A 780 -28.79 -25.93 10.88
CA ASP A 780 -27.61 -26.30 10.07
C ASP A 780 -27.11 -25.28 9.01
N GLY A 781 -27.58 -24.03 9.00
CA GLY A 781 -26.94 -22.99 8.19
C GLY A 781 -27.54 -21.60 8.33
N ALA A 782 -26.88 -20.74 9.12
CA ALA A 782 -27.17 -19.30 9.14
C ALA A 782 -26.91 -18.61 7.77
N LEU A 783 -26.26 -19.32 6.85
CA LEU A 783 -25.77 -18.83 5.57
C LEU A 783 -25.70 -19.98 4.56
N PHE A 784 -26.36 -19.85 3.39
CA PHE A 784 -26.30 -20.82 2.30
C PHE A 784 -26.42 -20.14 0.93
N TRP A 785 -26.13 -20.88 -0.14
CA TRP A 785 -26.11 -20.35 -1.52
C TRP A 785 -26.90 -21.25 -2.46
N LEU A 786 -27.68 -20.64 -3.34
CA LEU A 786 -28.38 -21.32 -4.42
C LEU A 786 -27.95 -20.70 -5.76
N VAL A 787 -27.57 -21.54 -6.72
CA VAL A 787 -27.23 -21.12 -8.08
C VAL A 787 -28.47 -21.29 -8.94
N ASP A 788 -28.83 -20.32 -9.78
CA ASP A 788 -29.78 -20.67 -10.85
C ASP A 788 -29.01 -21.44 -11.93
N ASP A 789 -29.21 -22.75 -12.06
CA ASP A 789 -28.41 -23.59 -12.98
C ASP A 789 -28.69 -23.33 -14.48
N GLY A 790 -29.51 -22.33 -14.77
CA GLY A 790 -29.88 -21.90 -16.11
C GLY A 790 -30.80 -22.90 -16.83
N THR A 791 -31.47 -23.75 -16.06
CA THR A 791 -32.53 -24.65 -16.52
C THR A 791 -33.87 -24.25 -15.91
N ALA A 792 -34.96 -24.55 -16.62
CA ALA A 792 -36.33 -24.29 -16.14
C ALA A 792 -36.73 -25.03 -14.85
N THR A 793 -35.80 -25.68 -14.17
CA THR A 793 -35.94 -26.28 -12.85
C THR A 793 -34.99 -25.57 -11.90
N ALA A 794 -35.53 -24.62 -11.14
CA ALA A 794 -34.85 -23.89 -10.08
C ALA A 794 -34.10 -24.79 -9.09
N ASP A 795 -32.92 -24.37 -8.64
CA ASP A 795 -32.21 -25.02 -7.53
C ASP A 795 -32.92 -24.75 -6.20
N SER A 796 -32.88 -25.75 -5.34
CA SER A 796 -33.60 -25.72 -4.07
C SER A 796 -32.87 -26.44 -2.97
N GLU A 797 -33.00 -25.94 -1.75
CA GLU A 797 -32.54 -26.59 -0.53
C GLU A 797 -33.70 -26.84 0.43
N THR A 798 -33.68 -27.96 1.15
CA THR A 798 -34.77 -28.38 2.04
C THR A 798 -34.25 -28.63 3.45
N PHE A 799 -34.91 -28.01 4.42
CA PHE A 799 -34.58 -28.02 5.84
C PHE A 799 -35.69 -28.71 6.64
N GLU A 800 -35.30 -29.58 7.58
CA GLU A 800 -36.22 -30.13 8.58
C GLU A 800 -36.13 -29.28 9.84
N VAL A 801 -37.27 -28.75 10.29
CA VAL A 801 -37.36 -27.74 11.34
C VAL A 801 -38.36 -28.15 12.42
N GLU A 802 -38.20 -27.64 13.64
CA GLU A 802 -39.21 -27.77 14.69
C GLU A 802 -40.40 -26.83 14.44
N VAL A 803 -41.50 -27.00 15.17
CA VAL A 803 -42.61 -26.04 15.10
C VAL A 803 -42.15 -24.66 15.57
N GLY A 804 -42.34 -23.65 14.73
CA GLY A 804 -41.73 -22.35 14.97
C GLY A 804 -42.00 -21.34 13.86
N THR A 805 -41.39 -20.16 13.99
CA THR A 805 -41.33 -19.16 12.91
C THR A 805 -39.87 -18.95 12.55
N TYR A 806 -39.57 -19.01 11.27
CA TYR A 806 -38.23 -18.90 10.70
C TYR A 806 -38.18 -17.77 9.69
N THR A 807 -37.10 -17.01 9.63
CA THR A 807 -36.87 -15.95 8.64
C THR A 807 -35.80 -16.37 7.65
N VAL A 808 -36.05 -16.10 6.37
CA VAL A 808 -35.09 -16.31 5.29
C VAL A 808 -34.99 -15.03 4.48
N THR A 809 -33.77 -14.54 4.32
CA THR A 809 -33.44 -13.30 3.61
C THR A 809 -32.49 -13.61 2.46
N GLU A 810 -32.79 -13.10 1.26
CA GLU A 810 -31.82 -13.11 0.17
C GLU A 810 -30.90 -11.91 0.34
N GLU A 811 -29.61 -12.16 0.57
CA GLU A 811 -28.62 -11.10 0.78
C GLU A 811 -28.21 -10.50 -0.56
N GLY A 812 -28.70 -9.29 -0.82
CA GLY A 812 -28.09 -8.31 -1.71
C GLY A 812 -27.63 -8.87 -3.05
N ALA A 813 -28.57 -9.13 -3.94
CA ALA A 813 -28.24 -9.50 -5.31
C ALA A 813 -27.32 -8.43 -5.95
N LEU A 814 -26.08 -8.80 -6.25
CA LEU A 814 -24.95 -7.94 -6.63
C LEU A 814 -25.23 -7.06 -7.85
N GLY A 815 -25.92 -5.92 -7.72
CA GLY A 815 -26.03 -4.81 -8.71
C GLY A 815 -26.62 -5.13 -10.09
N GLU A 816 -26.63 -6.40 -10.51
CA GLU A 816 -27.04 -6.95 -11.79
C GLU A 816 -28.40 -7.64 -11.68
N TRP A 817 -28.94 -7.81 -10.47
CA TRP A 817 -30.16 -8.57 -10.18
C TRP A 817 -31.01 -7.83 -9.14
N VAL A 818 -32.33 -7.84 -9.33
CA VAL A 818 -33.30 -7.26 -8.39
C VAL A 818 -34.29 -8.35 -8.00
N LEU A 819 -34.46 -8.60 -6.70
CA LEU A 819 -35.52 -9.48 -6.21
C LEU A 819 -36.88 -8.82 -6.50
N THR A 820 -37.71 -9.49 -7.29
CA THR A 820 -38.99 -8.96 -7.77
C THR A 820 -40.20 -9.65 -7.15
N ASP A 821 -40.03 -10.89 -6.67
CA ASP A 821 -41.10 -11.67 -6.07
C ASP A 821 -40.54 -12.71 -5.09
N ILE A 822 -41.29 -12.96 -4.03
CA ILE A 822 -41.15 -14.14 -3.17
C ILE A 822 -42.51 -14.82 -3.17
N SER A 823 -42.58 -16.07 -3.62
CA SER A 823 -43.84 -16.79 -3.72
C SER A 823 -43.75 -18.16 -3.06
N CYS A 824 -44.70 -18.48 -2.18
CA CYS A 824 -44.71 -19.75 -1.47
C CYS A 824 -45.92 -20.62 -1.83
N ASN A 825 -45.84 -21.93 -1.58
CA ASN A 825 -46.90 -22.91 -1.87
C ASN A 825 -48.13 -22.81 -0.94
N THR A 826 -48.08 -21.97 0.08
CA THR A 826 -49.17 -21.66 1.04
C THR A 826 -49.25 -20.15 1.27
N ASP A 827 -50.42 -19.64 1.68
CA ASP A 827 -50.62 -18.24 2.07
C ASP A 827 -50.78 -18.07 3.60
N SER A 828 -50.88 -19.18 4.35
CA SER A 828 -51.12 -19.16 5.79
C SER A 828 -49.83 -19.27 6.58
N GLY A 829 -49.60 -18.35 7.51
CA GLY A 829 -48.39 -18.35 8.37
C GLY A 829 -47.18 -17.67 7.72
N LEU A 830 -47.37 -16.84 6.70
CA LEU A 830 -46.28 -16.15 6.01
C LEU A 830 -46.35 -14.63 6.20
N ALA A 831 -45.19 -14.00 6.36
CA ALA A 831 -45.00 -12.56 6.23
C ALA A 831 -43.84 -12.29 5.26
N ILE A 832 -44.16 -11.74 4.09
CA ILE A 832 -43.19 -11.44 3.03
C ILE A 832 -42.91 -9.94 3.03
N ASP A 833 -41.64 -9.55 3.08
CA ASP A 833 -41.15 -8.18 2.93
C ASP A 833 -40.18 -8.11 1.75
N LEU A 834 -40.67 -7.64 0.60
CA LEU A 834 -39.86 -7.50 -0.61
C LEU A 834 -38.83 -6.35 -0.51
N GLU A 835 -39.04 -5.37 0.37
CA GLU A 835 -38.09 -4.27 0.55
C GLU A 835 -36.89 -4.72 1.40
N ALA A 836 -37.15 -5.57 2.40
CA ALA A 836 -36.13 -6.26 3.19
C ALA A 836 -35.59 -7.55 2.54
N GLN A 837 -36.14 -7.96 1.38
CA GLN A 837 -35.80 -9.21 0.68
C GLN A 837 -35.99 -10.48 1.54
N GLU A 838 -37.00 -10.46 2.41
CA GLU A 838 -37.19 -11.42 3.49
C GLU A 838 -38.56 -12.10 3.43
N VAL A 839 -38.63 -13.36 3.88
CA VAL A 839 -39.88 -14.04 4.26
C VAL A 839 -39.77 -14.67 5.64
N ALA A 840 -40.73 -14.37 6.51
CA ALA A 840 -40.96 -15.09 7.76
C ALA A 840 -42.01 -16.20 7.55
N ILE A 841 -41.67 -17.43 7.94
CA ILE A 841 -42.40 -18.68 7.71
C ILE A 841 -42.75 -19.31 9.05
N THR A 842 -44.02 -19.27 9.46
CA THR A 842 -44.54 -19.99 10.62
C THR A 842 -45.06 -21.36 10.22
N VAL A 843 -44.47 -22.43 10.78
CA VAL A 843 -44.83 -23.83 10.50
C VAL A 843 -45.41 -24.54 11.72
N THR A 844 -46.33 -25.47 11.48
CA THR A 844 -46.89 -26.41 12.46
C THR A 844 -46.48 -27.84 12.12
N ALA A 845 -46.65 -28.78 13.06
CA ALA A 845 -46.18 -30.15 12.91
C ALA A 845 -46.76 -30.82 11.64
N GLY A 846 -45.89 -31.29 10.76
CA GLY A 846 -46.22 -31.92 9.49
C GLY A 846 -46.45 -30.98 8.30
N ASP A 847 -46.21 -29.67 8.44
CA ASP A 847 -46.25 -28.74 7.30
C ASP A 847 -45.07 -28.95 6.34
N GLU A 848 -45.31 -28.77 5.04
CA GLU A 848 -44.29 -28.73 3.99
C GLU A 848 -44.43 -27.42 3.20
N VAL A 849 -43.57 -26.43 3.50
CA VAL A 849 -43.60 -25.10 2.87
C VAL A 849 -42.49 -24.99 1.83
N THR A 850 -42.80 -24.51 0.64
CA THR A 850 -41.82 -24.20 -0.41
C THR A 850 -41.95 -22.75 -0.80
N CYS A 851 -40.87 -21.96 -0.68
CA CYS A 851 -40.81 -20.55 -1.04
C CYS A 851 -39.79 -20.34 -2.18
N THR A 852 -40.20 -19.61 -3.22
CA THR A 852 -39.41 -19.30 -4.42
C THR A 852 -39.08 -17.82 -4.46
N PHE A 853 -37.78 -17.50 -4.47
CA PHE A 853 -37.25 -16.14 -4.62
C PHE A 853 -36.92 -15.88 -6.09
N LYS A 854 -37.59 -14.88 -6.69
CA LYS A 854 -37.47 -14.56 -8.11
C LYS A 854 -36.74 -13.25 -8.36
N ASN A 855 -35.61 -13.30 -9.06
CA ASN A 855 -34.84 -12.10 -9.44
C ASN A 855 -34.97 -11.80 -10.92
N GLU A 856 -35.04 -10.52 -11.26
CA GLU A 856 -34.94 -10.04 -12.65
C GLU A 856 -33.62 -9.27 -12.84
N ALA A 857 -33.02 -9.34 -14.02
CA ALA A 857 -31.80 -8.59 -14.31
C ALA A 857 -32.03 -7.07 -14.15
N ALA A 858 -31.17 -6.41 -13.36
CA ALA A 858 -31.20 -4.97 -13.17
C ALA A 858 -30.90 -4.25 -14.50
N SER A 859 -31.56 -3.12 -14.75
CA SER A 859 -31.27 -2.26 -15.90
C SER A 859 -30.56 -0.99 -15.44
N ALA A 860 -29.39 -0.68 -16.01
CA ALA A 860 -28.71 0.58 -15.74
C ALA A 860 -29.27 1.72 -16.63
N THR A 861 -29.22 2.94 -16.11
CA THR A 861 -29.54 4.16 -16.87
C THR A 861 -28.37 5.14 -16.80
N ILE A 862 -27.89 5.60 -17.95
CA ILE A 862 -26.91 6.68 -18.04
C ILE A 862 -27.59 7.92 -18.58
N VAL A 863 -27.44 9.05 -17.88
CA VAL A 863 -27.96 10.35 -18.29
C VAL A 863 -26.81 11.29 -18.59
N ILE A 864 -26.74 11.78 -19.83
CA ILE A 864 -25.70 12.73 -20.26
C ILE A 864 -26.33 14.11 -20.40
N THR A 865 -25.81 15.08 -19.65
CA THR A 865 -26.22 16.49 -19.72
C THR A 865 -25.05 17.34 -20.19
N LYS A 866 -25.28 18.23 -21.16
CA LYS A 866 -24.24 19.17 -21.63
C LYS A 866 -24.43 20.53 -21.00
N GLU A 867 -23.44 21.00 -20.25
CA GLU A 867 -23.39 22.38 -19.76
C GLU A 867 -22.25 23.20 -20.39
N THR A 868 -22.46 24.51 -20.55
CA THR A 868 -21.44 25.46 -20.99
C THR A 868 -21.30 26.62 -20.00
N LEU A 869 -20.06 26.95 -19.62
CA LEU A 869 -19.78 28.03 -18.67
C LEU A 869 -19.55 29.37 -19.39
N GLY A 870 -20.30 30.41 -19.00
CA GLY A 870 -20.06 31.81 -19.38
C GLY A 870 -20.82 32.34 -20.60
N TYR A 871 -21.33 31.47 -21.48
CA TYR A 871 -22.21 31.82 -22.59
C TYR A 871 -23.01 30.60 -23.06
N SER A 872 -24.28 30.77 -23.42
CA SER A 872 -25.06 29.78 -24.15
C SER A 872 -25.33 30.30 -25.55
N ASP A 873 -24.90 29.55 -26.55
CA ASP A 873 -25.29 29.74 -27.94
C ASP A 873 -25.83 28.42 -28.50
N ASP A 874 -26.26 28.44 -29.75
CA ASP A 874 -26.81 27.27 -30.43
C ASP A 874 -25.70 26.28 -30.89
N THR A 875 -24.49 26.35 -30.32
CA THR A 875 -23.41 25.39 -30.66
C THR A 875 -23.85 23.98 -30.27
N VAL A 876 -23.70 23.07 -31.24
CA VAL A 876 -23.97 21.65 -31.06
C VAL A 876 -22.65 20.94 -30.73
N PHE A 877 -22.68 20.13 -29.68
CA PHE A 877 -21.57 19.28 -29.27
C PHE A 877 -21.88 17.84 -29.70
N GLU A 878 -20.95 17.22 -30.40
CA GLU A 878 -21.09 15.84 -30.88
C GLU A 878 -20.50 14.89 -29.83
N PHE A 879 -21.24 13.83 -29.52
CA PHE A 879 -20.86 12.76 -28.61
C PHE A 879 -20.80 11.44 -29.38
N SER A 880 -19.85 10.59 -29.01
CA SER A 880 -19.64 9.26 -29.61
C SER A 880 -19.16 8.26 -28.55
N GLY A 881 -19.16 6.97 -28.87
CA GLY A 881 -18.71 5.92 -27.95
C GLY A 881 -19.68 4.74 -27.89
N ASP A 882 -19.74 4.07 -26.75
CA ASP A 882 -20.51 2.84 -26.55
C ASP A 882 -22.03 3.09 -26.53
N LEU A 883 -22.45 4.31 -26.18
CA LEU A 883 -23.85 4.76 -26.21
C LEU A 883 -24.30 5.23 -27.61
N GLY A 884 -23.43 5.10 -28.62
CA GLY A 884 -23.68 5.55 -29.99
C GLY A 884 -23.39 7.04 -30.22
N GLU A 885 -23.71 7.52 -31.42
CA GLU A 885 -23.52 8.92 -31.81
C GLU A 885 -24.76 9.75 -31.49
N PHE A 886 -24.59 10.84 -30.75
CA PHE A 886 -25.66 11.79 -30.40
C PHE A 886 -25.12 13.21 -30.25
N ASN A 887 -26.02 14.18 -30.23
CA ASN A 887 -25.70 15.60 -30.22
C ASN A 887 -26.47 16.31 -29.11
N LEU A 888 -25.79 17.18 -28.35
CA LEU A 888 -26.42 18.01 -27.33
C LEU A 888 -26.00 19.48 -27.48
N GLN A 889 -26.93 20.39 -27.18
CA GLN A 889 -26.66 21.81 -26.94
C GLN A 889 -26.57 22.09 -25.43
N SER A 890 -26.15 23.31 -25.06
CA SER A 890 -26.07 23.72 -23.67
C SER A 890 -27.42 23.63 -22.95
N GLY A 891 -27.47 22.89 -21.85
CA GLY A 891 -28.65 22.59 -21.04
C GLY A 891 -29.49 21.41 -21.56
N GLU A 892 -29.11 20.76 -22.66
CA GLU A 892 -29.79 19.55 -23.13
C GLU A 892 -29.28 18.28 -22.44
N THR A 893 -30.20 17.34 -22.28
CA THR A 893 -29.97 16.05 -21.63
C THR A 893 -30.51 14.94 -22.51
N ILE A 894 -29.81 13.81 -22.54
CA ILE A 894 -30.30 12.55 -23.12
C ILE A 894 -30.12 11.41 -22.09
N SER A 895 -31.06 10.47 -22.10
CA SER A 895 -31.03 9.30 -21.22
C SER A 895 -30.95 8.03 -22.04
N PHE A 896 -30.06 7.14 -21.64
CA PHE A 896 -29.88 5.79 -22.18
C PHE A 896 -30.32 4.80 -21.10
N THR A 897 -31.42 4.10 -21.36
CA THR A 897 -32.01 3.10 -20.45
C THR A 897 -31.74 1.69 -20.97
N GLU A 898 -32.03 0.66 -20.19
CA GLU A 898 -31.81 -0.75 -20.56
C GLU A 898 -30.33 -1.07 -20.84
N LEU A 899 -29.42 -0.38 -20.14
CA LEU A 899 -27.99 -0.67 -20.20
C LEU A 899 -27.66 -1.83 -19.26
N THR A 900 -26.60 -2.56 -19.60
CA THR A 900 -26.06 -3.62 -18.77
C THR A 900 -25.39 -3.01 -17.53
N PRO A 901 -25.85 -3.31 -16.30
CA PRO A 901 -25.20 -2.86 -15.08
C PRO A 901 -23.75 -3.34 -15.00
N LEU A 902 -22.90 -2.61 -14.26
CA LEU A 902 -21.47 -2.89 -14.06
C LEU A 902 -20.61 -2.97 -15.34
N GLN A 903 -21.20 -2.78 -16.52
CA GLN A 903 -20.48 -2.61 -17.77
C GLN A 903 -19.92 -1.19 -17.89
N ARG A 904 -18.67 -1.07 -18.31
CA ARG A 904 -18.08 0.21 -18.68
C ARG A 904 -18.66 0.71 -20.00
N TYR A 905 -19.14 1.95 -20.01
CA TYR A 905 -19.59 2.68 -21.21
C TYR A 905 -18.71 3.90 -21.42
N ASP A 906 -17.89 3.89 -22.47
CA ASP A 906 -17.07 5.03 -22.84
C ASP A 906 -17.88 6.03 -23.67
N VAL A 907 -17.86 7.30 -23.26
CA VAL A 907 -18.51 8.42 -23.97
C VAL A 907 -17.48 9.53 -24.20
N LEU A 908 -17.34 9.95 -25.45
CA LEU A 908 -16.39 10.96 -25.89
C LEU A 908 -17.11 12.19 -26.45
N GLU A 909 -16.83 13.36 -25.89
CA GLU A 909 -17.25 14.66 -26.44
C GLU A 909 -16.23 15.19 -27.46
N ALA A 910 -16.68 15.52 -28.67
CA ALA A 910 -15.89 16.28 -29.63
C ALA A 910 -16.05 17.79 -29.38
N VAL A 911 -15.02 18.42 -28.79
CA VAL A 911 -15.03 19.84 -28.43
C VAL A 911 -14.88 20.72 -29.68
N PRO A 912 -15.88 21.54 -30.05
CA PRO A 912 -15.80 22.41 -31.23
C PRO A 912 -14.74 23.51 -31.08
N ALA A 913 -14.21 23.99 -32.20
CA ALA A 913 -13.20 25.05 -32.21
C ALA A 913 -13.72 26.33 -31.51
N GLY A 914 -12.96 26.82 -30.53
CA GLY A 914 -13.33 27.97 -29.70
C GLY A 914 -13.85 27.61 -28.31
N TRP A 915 -14.12 26.34 -28.06
CA TRP A 915 -14.47 25.80 -26.74
C TRP A 915 -13.30 25.03 -26.12
N ALA A 916 -13.31 24.92 -24.79
CA ALA A 916 -12.35 24.12 -24.04
C ALA A 916 -13.11 23.26 -23.03
N PHE A 917 -12.83 21.96 -23.04
CA PHE A 917 -13.34 21.03 -22.04
C PHE A 917 -12.87 21.42 -20.63
N LYS A 918 -13.69 21.19 -19.61
CA LYS A 918 -13.39 21.57 -18.22
C LYS A 918 -13.34 20.38 -17.29
N TYR A 919 -14.47 19.73 -17.04
CA TYR A 919 -14.58 18.56 -16.17
C TYR A 919 -15.84 17.76 -16.55
N ILE A 920 -15.91 16.53 -16.05
CA ILE A 920 -17.13 15.70 -16.01
C ILE A 920 -17.60 15.72 -14.57
N ASP A 921 -18.92 15.83 -14.38
CA ASP A 921 -19.56 15.70 -13.08
C ASP A 921 -20.50 14.49 -13.16
N CYS A 922 -20.35 13.55 -12.23
CA CYS A 922 -21.18 12.36 -12.15
C CYS A 922 -21.95 12.41 -10.82
N ASP A 923 -23.25 12.20 -10.90
CA ASP A 923 -24.08 11.83 -9.76
C ASP A 923 -23.53 10.50 -9.21
N SER A 924 -23.06 10.51 -7.96
CA SER A 924 -22.50 9.34 -7.27
C SER A 924 -23.57 8.60 -6.48
#